data_AF-A0A1G1V3K2-F1
#
_entry.id   AF-A0A1G1V3K2-F1
#
_cell.length_a   1.000
_cell.length_b   1.000
_cell.length_c   1.000
_cell.angle_alpha   90.00
_cell.angle_beta   90.00
_cell.angle_gamma   90.00
#
_symmetry.space_group_name_H-M   'P 1'
#
loop_
_entity.id
_entity.type
_entity.pdbx_description
1 polymer ?
#
loop_
_entity_poly.entity_id
_entity_poly.type
_entity_poly.pdbx_seq_one_letter_code
_entity_poly.pdbx_strand_id
1 'polypeptide(L)'
;MQQLTHMIPDFLFVFHWWALLFFLGLIVVPTTTLVFPNLFDKGYAFAKIFGILFVSYLVWILGSLKILPFTYINTWLIVVAITFLNFILLSFRWKTISKTIRQSWKIWLFEELLFFLTSTIWSFIRGFQPDIRGLEKFMDFGFVNAILRSVYFPPQDMWFSNNPINYYYFGHLATAVLTRLSNIPSSLTYNLMIATLFALCFTGAFSLGGNLYSLGVGKKKSIPLLLILGLLTAILLTLSSNLHPLYWLLTHGSFQGYWYPDATRFVVQQFGAIDNTIHEFPIYSFVVADLHGHLINLPFVLTFLALSISIARQGPSVFKAAIASWLLGIFYITNAWDLPIYSLVFPGVIFFYYLSKKSSLPQTIVKALAWTIPTVLGSFIFSLPFQLTFKNISQGVSLVDYHSPIWMLAVLWGLPAIMTLSFAVCLLKSSKSKEKPSSTNLFVGVLLLVSWLLIFLPEVIYIKDIYIHEYQRANTMFKFTYQSFVMFTLATPYILWQILSATPRKIRRFWARLFYIVPVVSLLIIAISYSYFAAKSYYLGNTYYGLDGTKWLQKTYPGEFHAAKWLNNLPDQPAVLQAAGDSYTDYDVISSYTGLPTVQGWLVHEWLWRGSYDEPGKRATDVETLYTSANPKTTRSLLEKYAIKYVVVGNLEKQKYPKLNDKFANFGTVVFSSNNTKIYKINL
;
A
#
# COMPACT_ATOMS: atom_id res chain seq x y z
N MET A 1 -6.35 34.97 5.14
CA MET A 1 -7.16 34.56 6.32
C MET A 1 -7.97 33.28 6.09
N GLN A 2 -8.68 33.07 4.97
CA GLN A 2 -9.46 31.83 4.72
C GLN A 2 -8.65 30.51 4.65
N GLN A 3 -7.36 30.54 4.29
CA GLN A 3 -6.52 29.33 4.35
C GLN A 3 -6.17 28.93 5.79
N LEU A 4 -5.94 29.91 6.66
CA LEU A 4 -5.58 29.68 8.08
C LEU A 4 -6.75 29.09 8.89
N THR A 5 -8.01 29.37 8.51
CA THR A 5 -9.20 28.85 9.20
C THR A 5 -9.37 27.35 9.07
N HIS A 6 -8.86 26.72 8.01
CA HIS A 6 -8.89 25.26 7.85
C HIS A 6 -7.61 24.58 8.36
N MET A 7 -6.45 25.24 8.25
CA MET A 7 -5.16 24.64 8.61
C MET A 7 -5.00 24.36 10.11
N ILE A 8 -5.51 25.23 10.99
CA ILE A 8 -5.33 25.05 12.44
C ILE A 8 -6.11 23.83 12.96
N PRO A 9 -7.41 23.66 12.66
CA PRO A 9 -8.14 22.44 13.05
C PRO A 9 -7.52 21.17 12.48
N ASP A 10 -7.07 21.20 11.22
CA ASP A 10 -6.46 20.03 10.59
C ASP A 10 -5.14 19.64 11.24
N PHE A 11 -4.32 20.62 11.65
CA PHE A 11 -3.10 20.34 12.39
C PHE A 11 -3.38 19.63 13.73
N LEU A 12 -4.48 19.96 14.43
CA LEU A 12 -4.86 19.25 15.65
C LEU A 12 -5.22 17.78 15.37
N PHE A 13 -5.92 17.49 14.27
CA PHE A 13 -6.18 16.11 13.86
C PHE A 13 -4.89 15.36 13.48
N VAL A 14 -3.98 16.02 12.75
CA VAL A 14 -2.66 15.46 12.41
C VAL A 14 -1.87 15.16 13.67
N PHE A 15 -1.84 16.08 14.64
CA PHE A 15 -1.13 15.88 15.90
C PHE A 15 -1.75 14.77 16.75
N HIS A 16 -3.08 14.71 16.88
CA HIS A 16 -3.78 13.64 17.61
C HIS A 16 -3.50 12.27 16.98
N TRP A 17 -3.56 12.19 15.65
CA TRP A 17 -3.24 10.99 14.90
C TRP A 17 -1.78 10.57 15.06
N TRP A 18 -0.84 11.52 14.96
CA TRP A 18 0.57 11.28 15.24
C TRP A 18 0.80 10.79 16.68
N ALA A 19 0.15 11.40 17.67
CA ALA A 19 0.31 11.03 19.08
C ALA A 19 -0.14 9.58 19.33
N LEU A 20 -1.24 9.14 18.71
CA LEU A 20 -1.66 7.75 18.73
C LEU A 20 -0.58 6.83 18.13
N LEU A 21 -0.08 7.16 16.93
CA LEU A 21 0.95 6.36 16.26
C LEU A 21 2.28 6.34 17.03
N PHE A 22 2.66 7.46 17.63
CA PHE A 22 3.83 7.58 18.50
C PHE A 22 3.68 6.67 19.72
N PHE A 23 2.52 6.69 20.38
CA PHE A 23 2.21 5.81 21.50
C PHE A 23 2.27 4.33 21.12
N LEU A 24 1.63 3.93 20.02
CA LEU A 24 1.67 2.55 19.52
C LEU A 24 3.10 2.11 19.19
N GLY A 25 3.91 2.98 18.58
CA GLY A 25 5.31 2.71 18.31
C GLY A 25 6.15 2.58 19.59
N LEU A 26 5.96 3.47 20.57
CA LEU A 26 6.71 3.50 21.81
C LEU A 26 6.54 2.20 22.61
N ILE A 27 5.31 1.68 22.67
CA ILE A 27 4.98 0.43 23.36
C ILE A 27 5.81 -0.76 22.84
N VAL A 28 6.07 -0.82 21.54
CA VAL A 28 6.70 -1.98 20.91
C VAL A 28 8.21 -1.83 20.69
N VAL A 29 8.82 -0.71 21.14
CA VAL A 29 10.28 -0.50 21.10
C VAL A 29 11.06 -1.67 21.74
N PRO A 30 10.66 -2.23 22.91
CA PRO A 30 11.33 -3.40 23.47
C PRO A 30 11.38 -4.55 22.45
N THR A 31 10.27 -4.85 21.78
CA THR A 31 10.20 -5.88 20.75
C THR A 31 11.10 -5.57 19.55
N THR A 32 11.05 -4.36 18.98
CA THR A 32 11.86 -4.04 17.79
C THR A 32 13.36 -4.11 18.08
N THR A 33 13.81 -3.71 19.28
CA THR A 33 15.23 -3.84 19.66
C THR A 33 15.72 -5.30 19.75
N LEU A 34 14.80 -6.26 19.94
CA LEU A 34 15.11 -7.69 19.88
C LEU A 34 15.13 -8.25 18.46
N VAL A 35 14.26 -7.74 17.59
CA VAL A 35 14.20 -8.16 16.18
C VAL A 35 15.40 -7.61 15.42
N PHE A 36 15.80 -6.36 15.71
CA PHE A 36 16.80 -5.60 14.97
C PHE A 36 18.04 -5.18 15.77
N PRO A 37 18.65 -6.07 16.60
CA PRO A 37 19.74 -5.68 17.51
C PRO A 37 21.00 -5.21 16.77
N ASN A 38 21.16 -5.57 15.50
CA ASN A 38 22.31 -5.23 14.66
C ASN A 38 22.11 -3.99 13.78
N LEU A 39 20.91 -3.41 13.75
CA LEU A 39 20.68 -2.17 13.02
C LEU A 39 21.18 -0.95 13.82
N PHE A 40 21.53 0.14 13.13
CA PHE A 40 22.10 1.33 13.80
C PHE A 40 21.06 2.03 14.71
N ASP A 41 19.80 2.01 14.28
CA ASP A 41 18.60 2.55 14.93
C ASP A 41 17.88 1.51 15.78
N LYS A 42 18.35 0.25 15.80
CA LYS A 42 17.73 -0.84 16.57
C LYS A 42 16.26 -1.09 16.19
N GLY A 43 15.88 -0.70 14.97
CA GLY A 43 14.54 -0.86 14.43
C GLY A 43 13.48 0.11 14.96
N TYR A 44 13.88 1.27 15.49
CA TYR A 44 12.93 2.29 15.94
C TYR A 44 12.03 2.80 14.79
N ALA A 45 12.59 3.01 13.58
CA ALA A 45 11.82 3.38 12.39
C ALA A 45 10.67 2.41 12.07
N PHE A 46 10.80 1.13 12.43
CA PHE A 46 9.78 0.10 12.20
C PHE A 46 8.83 -0.09 13.40
N ALA A 47 9.07 0.58 14.53
CA ALA A 47 8.28 0.39 15.74
C ALA A 47 6.81 0.76 15.53
N LYS A 48 6.51 1.88 14.87
CA LYS A 48 5.13 2.25 14.53
C LYS A 48 4.44 1.19 13.67
N ILE A 49 5.18 0.60 12.73
CA ILE A 49 4.66 -0.44 11.82
C ILE A 49 4.32 -1.71 12.62
N PHE A 50 5.20 -2.15 13.52
CA PHE A 50 4.91 -3.26 14.43
C PHE A 50 3.72 -2.98 15.34
N GLY A 51 3.59 -1.75 15.87
CA GLY A 51 2.45 -1.35 16.69
C GLY A 51 1.13 -1.48 15.94
N ILE A 52 1.07 -0.92 14.72
CA ILE A 52 -0.10 -1.03 13.83
C ILE A 52 -0.40 -2.50 13.53
N LEU A 53 0.60 -3.28 13.12
CA LEU A 53 0.42 -4.68 12.73
C LEU A 53 -0.01 -5.56 13.90
N PHE A 54 0.57 -5.43 15.09
CA PHE A 54 0.18 -6.26 16.23
C PHE A 54 -1.26 -6.00 16.66
N VAL A 55 -1.66 -4.73 16.78
CA VAL A 55 -3.04 -4.39 17.16
C VAL A 55 -4.00 -4.87 16.07
N SER A 56 -3.73 -4.55 14.81
CA SER A 56 -4.62 -4.90 13.69
C SER A 56 -4.72 -6.40 13.49
N TYR A 57 -3.60 -7.13 13.61
CA TYR A 57 -3.58 -8.57 13.49
C TYR A 57 -4.34 -9.25 14.63
N LEU A 58 -4.17 -8.79 15.88
CA LEU A 58 -4.92 -9.35 17.01
C LEU A 58 -6.43 -9.05 16.92
N VAL A 59 -6.81 -7.84 16.49
CA VAL A 59 -8.21 -7.51 16.18
C VAL A 59 -8.75 -8.45 15.12
N TRP A 60 -8.01 -8.62 14.03
CA TRP A 60 -8.42 -9.46 12.90
C TRP A 60 -8.55 -10.93 13.29
N ILE A 61 -7.54 -11.53 13.94
CA ILE A 61 -7.55 -12.96 14.24
C ILE A 61 -8.59 -13.30 15.31
N LEU A 62 -8.68 -12.51 16.39
CA LEU A 62 -9.67 -12.75 17.45
C LEU A 62 -11.10 -12.49 16.94
N GLY A 63 -11.28 -11.50 16.07
CA GLY A 63 -12.56 -11.22 15.42
C GLY A 63 -12.95 -12.29 14.39
N SER A 64 -11.99 -12.83 13.64
CA SER A 64 -12.24 -13.93 12.68
C SER A 64 -12.58 -15.24 13.38
N LEU A 65 -11.95 -15.50 14.54
CA LEU A 65 -12.26 -16.65 15.39
C LEU A 65 -13.50 -16.43 16.28
N LYS A 66 -14.15 -15.27 16.19
CA LYS A 66 -15.30 -14.86 17.00
C LYS A 66 -15.04 -14.86 18.52
N ILE A 67 -13.78 -14.72 18.94
CA ILE A 67 -13.36 -14.68 20.35
C ILE A 67 -13.60 -13.30 20.96
N LEU A 68 -13.22 -12.24 20.26
CA LEU A 68 -13.33 -10.86 20.75
C LEU A 68 -13.97 -9.97 19.67
N PRO A 69 -15.13 -9.34 19.92
CA PRO A 69 -15.77 -8.49 18.93
C PRO A 69 -14.97 -7.20 18.70
N PHE A 70 -14.95 -6.73 17.46
CA PHE A 70 -14.35 -5.46 17.09
C PHE A 70 -15.24 -4.33 17.63
N THR A 71 -14.86 -3.77 18.79
CA THR A 71 -15.49 -2.61 19.44
C THR A 71 -14.41 -1.65 19.95
N TYR A 72 -14.76 -0.40 20.24
CA TYR A 72 -13.81 0.61 20.75
C TYR A 72 -13.05 0.11 22.00
N ILE A 73 -13.80 -0.40 22.99
CA ILE A 73 -13.25 -0.89 24.26
C ILE A 73 -12.31 -2.08 24.02
N ASN A 74 -12.73 -3.04 23.19
CA ASN A 74 -11.95 -4.24 22.93
C ASN A 74 -10.68 -3.97 22.11
N THR A 75 -10.71 -2.97 21.22
CA THR A 75 -9.51 -2.53 20.50
C THR A 75 -8.49 -1.93 21.47
N TRP A 76 -8.92 -1.11 22.45
CA TRP A 76 -8.03 -0.61 23.50
C TRP A 76 -7.55 -1.69 24.47
N LEU A 77 -8.39 -2.71 24.77
CA LEU A 77 -7.98 -3.86 25.57
C LEU A 77 -6.80 -4.61 24.93
N ILE A 78 -6.81 -4.78 23.60
CA ILE A 78 -5.68 -5.35 22.85
C ILE A 78 -4.43 -4.48 23.00
N VAL A 79 -4.55 -3.16 22.90
CA VAL A 79 -3.42 -2.24 23.12
C VAL A 79 -2.84 -2.41 24.52
N VAL A 80 -3.69 -2.45 25.56
CA VAL A 80 -3.27 -2.69 26.95
C VAL A 80 -2.56 -4.04 27.11
N ALA A 81 -3.06 -5.11 26.49
CA ALA A 81 -2.41 -6.41 26.52
C ALA A 81 -1.01 -6.39 25.88
N ILE A 82 -0.88 -5.73 24.71
CA ILE A 82 0.42 -5.55 24.05
C ILE A 82 1.38 -4.72 24.93
N THR A 83 0.88 -3.66 25.56
CA THR A 83 1.65 -2.84 26.50
C THR A 83 2.16 -3.65 27.68
N PHE A 84 1.30 -4.47 28.28
CA PHE A 84 1.66 -5.32 29.41
C PHE A 84 2.73 -6.35 29.02
N LEU A 85 2.58 -7.03 27.88
CA LEU A 85 3.57 -7.99 27.38
C LEU A 85 4.93 -7.33 27.08
N ASN A 86 4.93 -6.14 26.47
CA ASN A 86 6.17 -5.40 26.20
C ASN A 86 6.80 -4.82 27.47
N PHE A 87 6.00 -4.47 28.48
CA PHE A 87 6.48 -4.05 29.79
C PHE A 87 7.16 -5.20 30.54
N ILE A 88 6.58 -6.41 30.51
CA ILE A 88 7.22 -7.62 31.04
C ILE A 88 8.57 -7.84 30.34
N LEU A 89 8.59 -7.79 29.01
CA LEU A 89 9.83 -7.94 28.24
C LEU A 89 10.89 -6.88 28.61
N LEU A 90 10.45 -5.62 28.77
CA LEU A 90 11.29 -4.52 29.19
C LEU A 90 11.87 -4.77 30.60
N SER A 91 11.08 -5.26 31.55
CA SER A 91 11.52 -5.51 32.92
C SER A 91 12.63 -6.56 32.99
N PHE A 92 12.50 -7.67 32.25
CA PHE A 92 13.53 -8.72 32.18
C PHE A 92 14.81 -8.26 31.49
N ARG A 93 14.73 -7.27 30.59
CA ARG A 93 15.87 -6.80 29.78
C ARG A 93 16.24 -5.34 30.02
N TRP A 94 15.84 -4.78 31.16
CA TRP A 94 15.95 -3.34 31.43
C TRP A 94 17.37 -2.81 31.26
N LYS A 95 18.39 -3.52 31.77
CA LYS A 95 19.79 -3.11 31.65
C LYS A 95 20.24 -2.98 30.19
N THR A 96 19.84 -3.93 29.34
CA THR A 96 20.20 -3.96 27.92
C THR A 96 19.43 -2.92 27.12
N ILE A 97 18.13 -2.80 27.36
CA ILE A 97 17.26 -1.87 26.62
C ILE A 97 17.57 -0.42 27.05
N SER A 98 17.71 -0.13 28.34
CA SER A 98 18.05 1.22 28.81
C SER A 98 19.41 1.70 28.28
N LYS A 99 20.41 0.81 28.20
CA LYS A 99 21.69 1.09 27.53
C LYS A 99 21.48 1.40 26.04
N THR A 100 20.63 0.63 25.37
CA THR A 100 20.32 0.82 23.95
C THR A 100 19.65 2.18 23.72
N ILE A 101 18.67 2.54 24.53
CA ILE A 101 18.00 3.86 24.50
C ILE A 101 19.03 4.97 24.65
N ARG A 102 19.90 4.91 25.67
CA ARG A 102 20.94 5.93 25.90
C ARG A 102 21.90 6.08 24.73
N GLN A 103 22.17 5.01 23.98
CA GLN A 103 23.08 5.02 22.83
C GLN A 103 22.41 5.51 21.53
N SER A 104 21.10 5.28 21.38
CA SER A 104 20.39 5.51 20.11
C SER A 104 19.34 6.62 20.18
N TRP A 105 19.08 7.26 21.33
CA TRP A 105 17.99 8.25 21.45
C TRP A 105 18.07 9.41 20.45
N LYS A 106 19.28 9.88 20.08
CA LYS A 106 19.45 10.96 19.10
C LYS A 106 18.96 10.57 17.72
N ILE A 107 19.24 9.32 17.32
CA ILE A 107 18.81 8.82 16.02
C ILE A 107 17.32 8.48 16.03
N TRP A 108 16.78 8.00 17.15
CA TRP A 108 15.35 7.79 17.32
C TRP A 108 14.56 9.10 17.29
N LEU A 109 15.07 10.13 17.96
CA LEU A 109 14.47 11.47 17.91
C LEU A 109 14.52 12.03 16.48
N PHE A 110 15.63 11.85 15.77
CA PHE A 110 15.71 12.25 14.37
C PHE A 110 14.69 11.52 13.48
N GLU A 111 14.57 10.20 13.63
CA GLU A 111 13.56 9.40 12.92
C GLU A 111 12.12 9.81 13.28
N GLU A 112 11.87 10.16 14.54
CA GLU A 112 10.57 10.67 14.98
C GLU A 112 10.23 12.03 14.37
N LEU A 113 11.18 12.96 14.41
CA LEU A 113 11.03 14.28 13.80
C LEU A 113 10.83 14.15 12.29
N LEU A 114 11.54 13.22 11.64
CA LEU A 114 11.38 12.93 10.22
C LEU A 114 9.99 12.37 9.92
N PHE A 115 9.49 11.44 10.73
CA PHE A 115 8.14 10.88 10.61
C PHE A 115 7.08 11.97 10.79
N PHE A 116 7.18 12.77 11.86
CA PHE A 116 6.23 13.84 12.15
C PHE A 116 6.23 14.92 11.06
N LEU A 117 7.41 15.34 10.60
CA LEU A 117 7.54 16.33 9.54
C LEU A 117 6.94 15.83 8.22
N THR A 118 7.28 14.62 7.80
CA THR A 118 6.80 14.06 6.53
C THR A 118 5.30 13.77 6.54
N SER A 119 4.75 13.25 7.65
CA SER A 119 3.31 13.06 7.81
C SER A 119 2.56 14.39 7.81
N THR A 120 3.10 15.44 8.46
CA THR A 120 2.51 16.79 8.45
C THR A 120 2.53 17.39 7.06
N ILE A 121 3.67 17.34 6.36
CA ILE A 121 3.80 17.85 4.99
C ILE A 121 2.84 17.12 4.05
N TRP A 122 2.77 15.79 4.11
CA TRP A 122 1.91 15.04 3.20
C TRP A 122 0.42 15.24 3.52
N SER A 123 0.06 15.37 4.80
CA SER A 123 -1.31 15.77 5.20
C SER A 123 -1.66 17.14 4.64
N PHE A 124 -0.72 18.10 4.70
CA PHE A 124 -0.92 19.42 4.10
C PHE A 124 -1.12 19.34 2.58
N ILE A 125 -0.30 18.56 1.86
CA ILE A 125 -0.47 18.32 0.42
C ILE A 125 -1.86 17.73 0.12
N ARG A 126 -2.28 16.72 0.89
CA ARG A 126 -3.62 16.10 0.76
C ARG A 126 -4.74 17.11 0.97
N GLY A 127 -4.57 18.11 1.82
CA GLY A 127 -5.56 19.17 2.04
C GLY A 127 -5.85 20.07 0.84
N PHE A 128 -5.02 20.05 -0.22
CA PHE A 128 -5.33 20.71 -1.50
C PHE A 128 -6.24 19.90 -2.42
N GLN A 129 -6.32 18.58 -2.21
CA GLN A 129 -7.21 17.70 -2.96
C GLN A 129 -7.71 16.55 -2.08
N PRO A 130 -8.53 16.83 -1.05
CA PRO A 130 -8.92 15.85 -0.04
C PRO A 130 -9.96 14.84 -0.52
N ASP A 131 -10.60 15.11 -1.66
CA ASP A 131 -11.74 14.37 -2.17
C ASP A 131 -11.51 12.85 -2.22
N ILE A 132 -12.38 12.12 -1.54
CA ILE A 132 -12.51 10.66 -1.64
C ILE A 132 -13.42 10.38 -2.85
N ARG A 133 -12.96 10.79 -4.04
CA ARG A 133 -13.66 10.67 -5.32
C ARG A 133 -12.66 10.31 -6.42
N GLY A 134 -13.15 9.54 -7.40
CA GLY A 134 -12.39 9.11 -8.56
C GLY A 134 -11.49 7.92 -8.26
N LEU A 135 -11.16 7.17 -9.31
CA LEU A 135 -10.38 5.93 -9.24
C LEU A 135 -10.92 5.00 -8.14
N GLU A 136 -10.06 4.34 -7.36
CA GLU A 136 -10.52 3.30 -6.43
C GLU A 136 -10.82 3.83 -5.01
N LYS A 137 -10.68 5.13 -4.74
CA LYS A 137 -10.97 5.71 -3.41
C LYS A 137 -12.37 5.41 -2.90
N PHE A 138 -13.36 5.34 -3.80
CA PHE A 138 -14.74 4.98 -3.46
C PHE A 138 -14.82 3.59 -2.83
N MET A 139 -14.21 2.62 -3.50
CA MET A 139 -14.11 1.25 -3.01
C MET A 139 -13.36 1.22 -1.69
N ASP A 140 -12.16 1.81 -1.63
CA ASP A 140 -11.29 1.73 -0.47
C ASP A 140 -11.96 2.33 0.77
N PHE A 141 -12.65 3.46 0.60
CA PHE A 141 -13.43 4.09 1.67
C PHE A 141 -14.63 3.24 2.08
N GLY A 142 -15.31 2.63 1.11
CA GLY A 142 -16.37 1.65 1.34
C GLY A 142 -15.92 0.48 2.21
N PHE A 143 -14.76 -0.12 1.90
CA PHE A 143 -14.19 -1.21 2.70
C PHE A 143 -13.86 -0.76 4.12
N VAL A 144 -13.26 0.41 4.30
CA VAL A 144 -12.99 0.97 5.65
C VAL A 144 -14.30 1.14 6.43
N ASN A 145 -15.33 1.73 5.82
CA ASN A 145 -16.62 1.95 6.49
C ASN A 145 -17.37 0.63 6.76
N ALA A 146 -17.33 -0.34 5.85
CA ALA A 146 -17.91 -1.66 6.06
C ALA A 146 -17.24 -2.40 7.24
N ILE A 147 -15.92 -2.29 7.35
CA ILE A 147 -15.15 -2.85 8.48
C ILE A 147 -15.50 -2.11 9.78
N LEU A 148 -15.65 -0.78 9.75
CA LEU A 148 -16.08 0.00 10.92
C LEU A 148 -17.49 -0.34 11.40
N ARG A 149 -18.34 -0.92 10.56
CA ARG A 149 -19.65 -1.47 10.96
C ARG A 149 -19.60 -2.92 11.43
N SER A 150 -18.52 -3.62 11.09
CA SER A 150 -18.41 -5.05 11.37
C SER A 150 -18.08 -5.31 12.85
N VAL A 151 -18.75 -6.32 13.41
CA VAL A 151 -18.48 -6.82 14.77
C VAL A 151 -17.47 -7.97 14.75
N TYR A 152 -17.54 -8.82 13.72
CA TYR A 152 -16.67 -9.96 13.49
C TYR A 152 -16.23 -9.99 12.01
N PHE A 153 -15.25 -10.83 11.69
CA PHE A 153 -14.68 -10.91 10.35
C PHE A 153 -14.93 -12.29 9.70
N PRO A 154 -15.00 -12.38 8.36
CA PRO A 154 -14.84 -11.30 7.37
C PRO A 154 -15.99 -10.27 7.39
N PRO A 155 -15.71 -8.99 7.06
CA PRO A 155 -16.72 -7.94 7.00
C PRO A 155 -17.74 -8.20 5.88
N GLN A 156 -18.97 -7.73 6.06
CA GLN A 156 -19.98 -7.74 5.02
C GLN A 156 -19.57 -6.79 3.88
N ASP A 157 -19.81 -7.21 2.64
CA ASP A 157 -19.54 -6.41 1.46
C ASP A 157 -20.53 -5.27 1.28
N MET A 158 -20.04 -4.02 1.13
CA MET A 158 -20.91 -2.87 0.90
C MET A 158 -21.53 -2.87 -0.51
N TRP A 159 -20.96 -3.61 -1.46
CA TRP A 159 -21.38 -3.66 -2.86
C TRP A 159 -21.96 -5.00 -3.27
N PHE A 160 -22.06 -5.96 -2.34
CA PHE A 160 -22.61 -7.26 -2.62
C PHE A 160 -23.34 -7.85 -1.41
N SER A 161 -24.53 -7.32 -1.15
CA SER A 161 -25.35 -7.68 0.03
C SER A 161 -25.46 -9.20 0.25
N ASN A 162 -25.50 -9.57 1.54
CA ASN A 162 -25.54 -10.93 2.07
C ASN A 162 -24.28 -11.77 1.82
N ASN A 163 -23.17 -11.17 1.37
CA ASN A 163 -21.89 -11.83 1.22
C ASN A 163 -20.78 -11.03 1.90
N PRO A 164 -19.67 -11.69 2.28
CA PRO A 164 -18.49 -11.00 2.76
C PRO A 164 -17.68 -10.36 1.62
N ILE A 165 -16.85 -9.38 1.99
CA ILE A 165 -15.84 -8.81 1.08
C ILE A 165 -14.93 -9.93 0.56
N ASN A 166 -14.84 -10.09 -0.77
CA ASN A 166 -13.91 -11.03 -1.40
C ASN A 166 -12.69 -10.33 -2.01
N TYR A 167 -11.97 -9.59 -1.17
CA TYR A 167 -10.78 -8.82 -1.50
C TYR A 167 -9.81 -8.85 -0.32
N TYR A 168 -8.53 -8.56 -0.55
CA TYR A 168 -7.50 -8.51 0.51
C TYR A 168 -7.69 -7.27 1.42
N TYR A 169 -8.63 -7.35 2.36
CA TYR A 169 -9.11 -6.21 3.14
C TYR A 169 -8.27 -5.87 4.39
N PHE A 170 -7.19 -6.61 4.71
CA PHE A 170 -6.46 -6.41 5.98
C PHE A 170 -5.85 -5.01 6.09
N GLY A 171 -5.40 -4.43 4.97
CA GLY A 171 -4.89 -3.07 4.95
C GLY A 171 -5.96 -2.02 5.28
N HIS A 172 -7.17 -2.18 4.73
CA HIS A 172 -8.35 -1.37 5.10
C HIS A 172 -8.73 -1.58 6.57
N LEU A 173 -8.57 -2.80 7.09
CA LEU A 173 -8.79 -3.11 8.50
C LEU A 173 -7.78 -2.39 9.40
N ALA A 174 -6.50 -2.36 9.03
CA ALA A 174 -5.50 -1.59 9.77
C ALA A 174 -5.87 -0.10 9.84
N THR A 175 -6.42 0.44 8.75
CA THR A 175 -6.96 1.81 8.71
C THR A 175 -8.15 1.96 9.66
N ALA A 176 -9.15 1.08 9.57
CA ALA A 176 -10.33 1.10 10.43
C ALA A 176 -10.00 0.96 11.92
N VAL A 177 -9.00 0.14 12.28
CA VAL A 177 -8.49 0.00 13.65
C VAL A 177 -7.94 1.33 14.16
N LEU A 178 -7.13 2.03 13.36
CA LEU A 178 -6.60 3.34 13.73
C LEU A 178 -7.69 4.43 13.78
N THR A 179 -8.66 4.40 12.86
CA THR A 179 -9.85 5.26 12.91
C THR A 179 -10.60 5.07 14.22
N ARG A 180 -10.83 3.82 14.62
CA ARG A 180 -11.54 3.50 15.86
C ARG A 180 -10.75 3.89 17.11
N LEU A 181 -9.45 3.61 17.16
CA LEU A 181 -8.60 3.99 18.31
C LEU A 181 -8.52 5.51 18.49
N SER A 182 -8.37 6.25 17.39
CA SER A 182 -8.27 7.71 17.42
C SER A 182 -9.61 8.39 17.70
N ASN A 183 -10.73 7.73 17.41
CA ASN A 183 -12.07 8.32 17.43
C ASN A 183 -12.19 9.56 16.52
N ILE A 184 -11.40 9.61 15.44
CA ILE A 184 -11.52 10.61 14.38
C ILE A 184 -12.46 10.04 13.29
N PRO A 185 -13.35 10.84 12.69
CA PRO A 185 -14.19 10.40 11.58
C PRO A 185 -13.40 9.81 10.39
N SER A 186 -13.93 8.76 9.77
CA SER A 186 -13.29 8.08 8.64
C SER A 186 -13.00 9.02 7.46
N SER A 187 -13.84 10.04 7.27
CA SER A 187 -13.69 11.09 6.25
C SER A 187 -12.38 11.89 6.35
N LEU A 188 -11.82 12.01 7.56
CA LEU A 188 -10.52 12.64 7.83
C LEU A 188 -9.41 11.59 7.86
N THR A 189 -9.65 10.46 8.53
CA THR A 189 -8.61 9.44 8.73
C THR A 189 -8.16 8.79 7.45
N TYR A 190 -8.99 8.75 6.40
CA TYR A 190 -8.57 8.28 5.08
C TYR A 190 -7.35 9.07 4.57
N ASN A 191 -7.42 10.41 4.59
CA ASN A 191 -6.31 11.27 4.16
C ASN A 191 -5.14 11.24 5.14
N LEU A 192 -5.39 11.15 6.46
CA LEU A 192 -4.34 10.98 7.46
C LEU A 192 -3.59 9.65 7.29
N MET A 193 -4.29 8.59 6.90
CA MET A 193 -3.69 7.29 6.64
C MET A 193 -2.79 7.32 5.40
N ILE A 194 -3.20 7.99 4.32
CA ILE A 194 -2.34 8.22 3.14
C ILE A 194 -1.03 8.93 3.56
N ALA A 195 -1.13 9.99 4.37
CA ALA A 195 0.04 10.69 4.89
C ALA A 195 0.89 9.83 5.84
N THR A 196 0.25 8.94 6.60
CA THR A 196 0.93 7.95 7.46
C THR A 196 1.72 6.96 6.63
N LEU A 197 1.13 6.39 5.58
CA LEU A 197 1.82 5.48 4.67
C LEU A 197 3.04 6.15 4.04
N PHE A 198 2.92 7.40 3.59
CA PHE A 198 4.05 8.17 3.08
C PHE A 198 5.17 8.30 4.13
N ALA A 199 4.84 8.72 5.35
CA ALA A 199 5.81 8.93 6.42
C ALA A 199 6.47 7.63 6.92
N LEU A 200 5.72 6.52 6.99
CA LEU A 200 6.25 5.20 7.33
C LEU A 200 7.20 4.69 6.23
N CYS A 201 6.84 4.88 4.95
CA CYS A 201 7.71 4.54 3.83
C CYS A 201 8.99 5.39 3.83
N PHE A 202 8.87 6.70 4.06
CA PHE A 202 10.01 7.62 4.09
C PHE A 202 10.99 7.26 5.21
N THR A 203 10.50 7.07 6.44
CA THR A 203 11.34 6.72 7.59
C THR A 203 11.88 5.29 7.55
N GLY A 204 11.09 4.33 7.07
CA GLY A 204 11.54 2.94 6.84
C GLY A 204 12.66 2.87 5.79
N ALA A 205 12.52 3.60 4.70
CA ALA A 205 13.54 3.70 3.65
C ALA A 205 14.81 4.42 4.14
N PHE A 206 14.66 5.47 4.95
CA PHE A 206 15.79 6.12 5.63
C PHE A 206 16.60 5.11 6.47
N SER A 207 15.91 4.32 7.31
CA SER A 207 16.56 3.30 8.13
C SER A 207 17.21 2.21 7.27
N LEU A 208 16.55 1.72 6.22
CA LEU A 208 17.12 0.72 5.31
C LEU A 208 18.41 1.22 4.64
N GLY A 209 18.37 2.41 4.03
CA GLY A 209 19.53 3.00 3.34
C GLY A 209 20.71 3.23 4.29
N GLY A 210 20.44 3.80 5.47
CA GLY A 210 21.45 3.99 6.51
C GLY A 210 22.04 2.68 7.03
N ASN A 211 21.23 1.62 7.12
CA ASN A 211 21.67 0.30 7.56
C ASN A 211 22.50 -0.42 6.50
N LEU A 212 22.17 -0.31 5.21
CA LEU A 212 23.02 -0.82 4.13
C LEU A 212 24.43 -0.21 4.21
N TYR A 213 24.52 1.12 4.35
CA TYR A 213 25.80 1.80 4.54
C TYR A 213 26.51 1.39 5.84
N SER A 214 25.82 1.46 6.98
CA SER A 214 26.40 1.15 8.29
C SER A 214 26.94 -0.28 8.36
N LEU A 215 26.23 -1.24 7.77
CA LEU A 215 26.66 -2.64 7.75
C LEU A 215 27.75 -2.91 6.71
N GLY A 216 27.74 -2.18 5.59
CA GLY A 216 28.78 -2.27 4.56
C GLY A 216 30.15 -1.76 5.02
N VAL A 217 30.18 -0.67 5.80
CA VAL A 217 31.43 -0.08 6.33
C VAL A 217 31.88 -0.68 7.66
N GLY A 218 30.93 -1.12 8.50
CA GLY A 218 31.23 -1.62 9.84
C GLY A 218 31.66 -0.52 10.82
N LYS A 219 32.75 -0.75 11.56
CA LYS A 219 33.17 0.14 12.68
C LYS A 219 33.63 1.54 12.25
N LYS A 220 33.97 1.74 10.96
CA LYS A 220 34.48 3.02 10.42
C LYS A 220 33.39 3.94 9.87
N LYS A 221 32.13 3.74 10.29
CA LYS A 221 30.99 4.48 9.73
C LYS A 221 31.04 5.97 10.04
N SER A 222 30.70 6.79 9.05
CA SER A 222 30.49 8.24 9.19
C SER A 222 29.01 8.52 9.44
N ILE A 223 28.70 9.20 10.55
CA ILE A 223 27.31 9.58 10.87
C ILE A 223 26.71 10.52 9.82
N PRO A 224 27.39 11.59 9.36
CA PRO A 224 26.86 12.43 8.28
C PRO A 224 26.55 11.64 7.01
N LEU A 225 27.43 10.71 6.61
CA LEU A 225 27.21 9.92 5.41
C LEU A 225 26.07 8.91 5.57
N LEU A 226 25.89 8.36 6.78
CA LEU A 226 24.73 7.52 7.11
C LEU A 226 23.43 8.31 6.93
N LEU A 227 23.36 9.54 7.46
CA LEU A 227 22.18 10.40 7.32
C LEU A 227 21.91 10.77 5.86
N ILE A 228 22.95 11.16 5.10
CA ILE A 228 22.83 11.51 3.68
C ILE A 228 22.32 10.33 2.86
N LEU A 229 22.91 9.14 3.02
CA LEU A 229 22.51 7.97 2.25
C LEU A 229 21.13 7.47 2.65
N GLY A 230 20.78 7.52 3.94
CA GLY A 230 19.42 7.24 4.40
C GLY A 230 18.40 8.19 3.79
N LEU A 231 18.64 9.51 3.86
CA LEU A 231 17.72 10.51 3.29
C LEU A 231 17.62 10.39 1.77
N LEU A 232 18.73 10.12 1.08
CA LEU A 232 18.71 9.87 -0.36
C LEU A 232 17.88 8.62 -0.69
N THR A 233 18.00 7.53 0.08
CA THR A 233 17.15 6.35 -0.10
C THR A 233 15.68 6.66 0.12
N ALA A 234 15.35 7.43 1.15
CA ALA A 234 13.98 7.84 1.42
C ALA A 234 13.37 8.69 0.29
N ILE A 235 14.12 9.68 -0.20
CA ILE A 235 13.71 10.54 -1.32
C ILE A 235 13.52 9.71 -2.60
N LEU A 236 14.46 8.82 -2.92
CA LEU A 236 14.34 8.00 -4.13
C LEU A 236 13.15 7.05 -4.07
N LEU A 237 12.92 6.37 -2.95
CA LEU A 237 11.78 5.47 -2.84
C LEU A 237 10.44 6.22 -2.96
N THR A 238 10.32 7.37 -2.29
CA THR A 238 9.02 8.04 -2.11
C THR A 238 8.70 9.12 -3.14
N LEU A 239 9.70 9.68 -3.83
CA LEU A 239 9.54 10.85 -4.72
C LEU A 239 10.11 10.65 -6.13
N SER A 240 10.86 9.60 -6.41
CA SER A 240 11.42 9.37 -7.76
C SER A 240 10.50 8.53 -8.67
N SER A 241 10.61 8.76 -9.98
CA SER A 241 9.99 7.96 -11.04
C SER A 241 11.02 7.19 -11.89
N ASN A 242 10.57 6.65 -13.02
CA ASN A 242 11.43 6.21 -14.12
C ASN A 242 11.94 7.40 -14.98
N LEU A 243 12.57 7.12 -16.13
CA LEU A 243 13.11 8.15 -17.03
C LEU A 243 12.08 8.70 -18.04
N HIS A 244 10.77 8.46 -17.86
CA HIS A 244 9.74 9.04 -18.72
C HIS A 244 9.80 10.58 -18.79
N PRO A 245 10.06 11.34 -17.70
CA PRO A 245 10.27 12.79 -17.80
C PRO A 245 11.42 13.18 -18.76
N LEU A 246 12.50 12.39 -18.81
CA LEU A 246 13.59 12.62 -19.75
C LEU A 246 13.13 12.33 -21.18
N TYR A 247 12.46 11.20 -21.40
CA TYR A 247 11.90 10.86 -22.71
C TYR A 247 11.00 11.99 -23.23
N TRP A 248 10.09 12.49 -22.40
CA TRP A 248 9.20 13.58 -22.76
C TRP A 248 9.94 14.85 -23.13
N LEU A 249 10.91 15.26 -22.30
CA LEU A 249 11.72 16.45 -22.55
C LEU A 249 12.48 16.34 -23.89
N LEU A 250 13.03 15.16 -24.20
CA LEU A 250 13.78 14.93 -25.44
C LEU A 250 12.88 14.89 -26.69
N THR A 251 11.64 14.42 -26.57
CA THR A 251 10.71 14.30 -27.71
C THR A 251 9.87 15.54 -27.96
N HIS A 252 9.54 16.31 -26.92
CA HIS A 252 8.67 17.49 -27.02
C HIS A 252 9.42 18.83 -26.82
N GLY A 253 10.67 18.80 -26.39
CA GLY A 253 11.50 20.01 -26.14
C GLY A 253 11.09 20.82 -24.90
N SER A 254 9.98 20.50 -24.24
CA SER A 254 9.51 21.12 -23.00
C SER A 254 8.58 20.19 -22.22
N PHE A 255 8.22 20.56 -20.99
CA PHE A 255 7.20 19.86 -20.19
C PHE A 255 5.77 20.39 -20.40
N GLN A 256 5.55 21.21 -21.44
CA GLN A 256 4.20 21.66 -21.77
C GLN A 256 3.35 20.46 -22.20
N GLY A 257 2.16 20.31 -21.61
CA GLY A 257 1.27 19.17 -21.87
C GLY A 257 1.68 17.86 -21.19
N TYR A 258 2.72 17.85 -20.34
CA TYR A 258 3.14 16.63 -19.64
C TYR A 258 2.03 16.10 -18.72
N TRP A 259 1.48 14.94 -19.06
CA TRP A 259 0.46 14.26 -18.26
C TRP A 259 1.13 13.17 -17.41
N TYR A 260 1.17 13.38 -16.10
CA TYR A 260 1.94 12.52 -15.19
C TYR A 260 1.54 11.02 -15.20
N PRO A 261 0.28 10.60 -15.49
CA PRO A 261 -0.07 9.19 -15.61
C PRO A 261 0.62 8.48 -16.79
N ASP A 262 1.02 9.20 -17.84
CA ASP A 262 1.71 8.61 -19.01
C ASP A 262 2.99 7.88 -18.59
N ALA A 263 3.67 8.36 -17.55
CA ALA A 263 4.88 7.70 -17.00
C ALA A 263 4.63 6.31 -16.40
N THR A 264 3.37 5.97 -16.11
CA THR A 264 2.93 4.67 -15.55
C THR A 264 2.14 3.84 -16.55
N ARG A 265 1.84 4.43 -17.72
CA ARG A 265 1.11 3.86 -18.85
C ARG A 265 1.91 4.12 -20.13
N PHE A 266 3.21 3.86 -20.09
CA PHE A 266 4.12 4.13 -21.20
C PHE A 266 4.18 3.01 -22.26
N VAL A 267 4.01 1.76 -21.84
CA VAL A 267 3.95 0.59 -22.73
C VAL A 267 2.47 0.33 -22.99
N VAL A 268 1.92 1.16 -23.87
CA VAL A 268 0.52 1.17 -24.33
C VAL A 268 0.48 1.56 -25.81
N GLN A 269 -0.64 1.27 -26.47
CA GLN A 269 -0.83 1.56 -27.90
C GLN A 269 -0.66 3.04 -28.25
N GLN A 270 -1.04 3.95 -27.35
CA GLN A 270 -0.84 5.40 -27.51
C GLN A 270 0.63 5.79 -27.76
N PHE A 271 1.59 5.04 -27.22
CA PHE A 271 3.03 5.28 -27.40
C PHE A 271 3.67 4.29 -28.39
N GLY A 272 2.88 3.46 -29.08
CA GLY A 272 3.34 2.53 -30.10
C GLY A 272 3.66 1.11 -29.62
N ALA A 273 3.19 0.71 -28.43
CA ALA A 273 3.19 -0.70 -28.04
C ALA A 273 2.02 -1.46 -28.69
N ILE A 274 2.09 -2.80 -28.71
CA ILE A 274 1.01 -3.62 -29.27
C ILE A 274 -0.09 -3.83 -28.22
N ASP A 275 0.31 -3.94 -26.95
CA ASP A 275 -0.57 -4.14 -25.79
C ASP A 275 -0.50 -2.95 -24.81
N ASN A 276 -1.41 -2.96 -23.83
CA ASN A 276 -1.59 -1.92 -22.83
C ASN A 276 -1.25 -2.45 -21.44
N THR A 277 -0.16 -1.94 -20.86
CA THR A 277 0.36 -2.39 -19.56
C THR A 277 0.45 -1.28 -18.53
N ILE A 278 0.69 -1.68 -17.29
CA ILE A 278 0.74 -0.83 -16.10
C ILE A 278 2.10 -1.05 -15.42
N HIS A 279 2.82 0.02 -15.10
CA HIS A 279 4.10 -0.03 -14.37
C HIS A 279 4.22 1.18 -13.44
N GLU A 280 3.56 1.09 -12.29
CA GLU A 280 3.53 2.17 -11.32
C GLU A 280 4.74 2.13 -10.37
N PHE A 281 4.94 3.24 -9.69
CA PHE A 281 5.97 3.43 -8.66
C PHE A 281 5.39 4.27 -7.52
N PRO A 282 5.99 4.25 -6.30
CA PRO A 282 5.32 4.73 -5.09
C PRO A 282 4.78 6.16 -5.16
N ILE A 283 5.51 7.11 -5.75
CA ILE A 283 5.05 8.50 -5.84
C ILE A 283 3.74 8.65 -6.64
N TYR A 284 3.50 7.82 -7.66
CA TYR A 284 2.21 7.84 -8.38
C TYR A 284 1.06 7.47 -7.45
N SER A 285 1.20 6.38 -6.70
CA SER A 285 0.18 5.92 -5.74
C SER A 285 -0.07 6.95 -4.63
N PHE A 286 0.97 7.62 -4.14
CA PHE A 286 0.81 8.69 -3.14
C PHE A 286 0.12 9.94 -3.70
N VAL A 287 0.37 10.29 -4.97
CA VAL A 287 -0.28 11.43 -5.63
C VAL A 287 -1.76 11.14 -5.86
N VAL A 288 -2.08 9.96 -6.41
CA VAL A 288 -3.46 9.54 -6.65
C VAL A 288 -4.23 9.38 -5.33
N ALA A 289 -3.56 8.86 -4.29
CA ALA A 289 -4.10 8.68 -2.94
C ALA A 289 -5.25 7.65 -2.85
N ASP A 290 -5.15 6.58 -3.63
CA ASP A 290 -5.95 5.37 -3.45
C ASP A 290 -5.36 4.58 -2.28
N LEU A 291 -6.20 4.20 -1.32
CA LEU A 291 -5.80 3.43 -0.14
C LEU A 291 -5.82 1.94 -0.50
N HIS A 292 -5.19 1.61 -1.63
CA HIS A 292 -5.20 0.28 -2.23
C HIS A 292 -4.15 -0.64 -1.59
N GLY A 293 -4.36 -1.96 -1.69
CA GLY A 293 -3.56 -2.94 -0.95
C GLY A 293 -2.05 -2.88 -1.20
N HIS A 294 -1.57 -2.59 -2.41
CA HIS A 294 -0.11 -2.49 -2.67
C HIS A 294 0.53 -1.29 -1.97
N LEU A 295 -0.19 -0.17 -1.87
CA LEU A 295 0.30 1.02 -1.17
C LEU A 295 0.27 0.81 0.34
N ILE A 296 -0.81 0.24 0.88
CA ILE A 296 -0.92 -0.07 2.31
C ILE A 296 0.12 -1.09 2.75
N ASN A 297 0.44 -2.08 1.90
CA ASN A 297 1.41 -3.13 2.24
C ASN A 297 2.87 -2.65 2.17
N LEU A 298 3.14 -1.51 1.53
CA LEU A 298 4.51 -1.03 1.28
C LEU A 298 5.35 -0.84 2.58
N PRO A 299 4.84 -0.22 3.67
CA PRO A 299 5.58 -0.19 4.95
C PRO A 299 5.87 -1.59 5.53
N PHE A 300 4.98 -2.56 5.32
CA PHE A 300 5.15 -3.93 5.81
C PHE A 300 6.25 -4.65 5.00
N VAL A 301 6.29 -4.40 3.70
CA VAL A 301 7.39 -4.77 2.80
C VAL A 301 8.73 -4.23 3.27
N LEU A 302 8.82 -2.93 3.60
CA LEU A 302 10.06 -2.34 4.11
C LEU A 302 10.50 -2.97 5.43
N THR A 303 9.55 -3.33 6.30
CA THR A 303 9.82 -4.04 7.55
C THR A 303 10.38 -5.45 7.29
N PHE A 304 9.83 -6.17 6.32
CA PHE A 304 10.35 -7.48 5.90
C PHE A 304 11.75 -7.38 5.29
N LEU A 305 12.02 -6.34 4.50
CA LEU A 305 13.36 -6.07 3.97
C LEU A 305 14.35 -5.74 5.10
N ALA A 306 13.93 -4.99 6.12
CA ALA A 306 14.77 -4.73 7.29
C ALA A 306 15.08 -6.02 8.07
N LEU A 307 14.09 -6.91 8.20
CA LEU A 307 14.27 -8.23 8.80
C LEU A 307 15.24 -9.06 7.98
N SER A 308 15.10 -9.02 6.65
CA SER A 308 15.99 -9.69 5.71
C SER A 308 17.44 -9.18 5.80
N ILE A 309 17.66 -7.87 5.94
CA ILE A 309 18.99 -7.30 6.22
C ILE A 309 19.54 -7.82 7.56
N SER A 310 18.69 -7.88 8.59
CA SER A 310 19.09 -8.39 9.90
C SER A 310 19.52 -9.86 9.84
N ILE A 311 18.77 -10.68 9.10
CA ILE A 311 19.07 -12.10 8.84
C ILE A 311 20.33 -12.24 7.98
N ALA A 312 20.51 -11.44 6.93
CA ALA A 312 21.71 -11.46 6.08
C ALA A 312 22.98 -11.25 6.90
N ARG A 313 22.89 -10.51 8.00
CA ARG A 313 24.02 -10.22 8.89
C ARG A 313 24.25 -11.26 9.99
N GLN A 314 23.19 -11.65 10.70
CA GLN A 314 23.31 -12.52 11.89
C GLN A 314 23.04 -14.00 11.58
N GLY A 315 22.33 -14.28 10.49
CA GLY A 315 21.79 -15.59 10.16
C GLY A 315 20.32 -15.74 10.54
N PRO A 316 19.68 -16.81 10.05
CA PRO A 316 18.33 -17.16 10.44
C PRO A 316 18.28 -17.65 11.89
N SER A 317 17.11 -17.50 12.51
CA SER A 317 16.77 -18.06 13.81
C SER A 317 15.27 -18.35 13.81
N VAL A 318 14.81 -19.26 14.67
CA VAL A 318 13.37 -19.60 14.77
C VAL A 318 12.52 -18.35 15.02
N PHE A 319 12.98 -17.44 15.88
CA PHE A 319 12.29 -16.18 16.16
C PHE A 319 12.15 -15.29 14.91
N LYS A 320 13.24 -15.07 14.16
CA LYS A 320 13.19 -14.25 12.93
C LYS A 320 12.41 -14.93 11.81
N ALA A 321 12.48 -16.26 11.71
CA ALA A 321 11.69 -17.03 10.76
C ALA A 321 10.20 -16.93 11.08
N ALA A 322 9.80 -17.01 12.36
CA ALA A 322 8.40 -16.83 12.76
C ALA A 322 7.86 -15.43 12.43
N ILE A 323 8.67 -14.37 12.63
CA ILE A 323 8.29 -13.01 12.23
C ILE A 323 8.20 -12.91 10.70
N ALA A 324 9.11 -13.53 9.95
CA ALA A 324 9.05 -13.58 8.50
C ALA A 324 7.78 -14.31 8.01
N SER A 325 7.42 -15.45 8.62
CA SER A 325 6.16 -16.16 8.35
C SER A 325 4.95 -15.28 8.61
N TRP A 326 4.93 -14.60 9.75
CA TRP A 326 3.82 -13.71 10.11
C TRP A 326 3.67 -12.54 9.13
N LEU A 327 4.77 -11.88 8.75
CA LEU A 327 4.76 -10.80 7.76
C LEU A 327 4.36 -11.29 6.37
N LEU A 328 4.83 -12.46 5.92
CA LEU A 328 4.39 -13.05 4.66
C LEU A 328 2.89 -13.41 4.69
N GLY A 329 2.37 -13.84 5.85
CA GLY A 329 0.94 -14.08 6.04
C GLY A 329 0.14 -12.79 5.94
N ILE A 330 0.65 -11.70 6.53
CA ILE A 330 0.09 -10.34 6.39
C ILE A 330 0.12 -9.88 4.93
N PHE A 331 1.19 -10.14 4.19
CA PHE A 331 1.25 -9.81 2.76
C PHE A 331 0.12 -10.50 2.01
N TYR A 332 -0.11 -11.79 2.27
CA TYR A 332 -1.18 -12.52 1.59
C TYR A 332 -2.56 -11.86 1.76
N ILE A 333 -2.88 -11.39 2.97
CA ILE A 333 -4.18 -10.81 3.32
C ILE A 333 -4.28 -9.29 3.06
N THR A 334 -3.17 -8.62 2.71
CA THR A 334 -3.10 -7.17 2.43
C THR A 334 -2.83 -6.85 0.96
N ASN A 335 -1.99 -7.64 0.30
CA ASN A 335 -1.71 -7.60 -1.13
C ASN A 335 -1.10 -8.95 -1.54
N ALA A 336 -1.95 -9.89 -2.00
CA ALA A 336 -1.58 -11.29 -2.18
C ALA A 336 -0.35 -11.53 -3.08
N TRP A 337 -0.06 -10.60 -4.00
CA TRP A 337 1.11 -10.62 -4.90
C TRP A 337 2.45 -10.49 -4.19
N ASP A 338 2.49 -9.87 -3.01
CA ASP A 338 3.73 -9.66 -2.28
C ASP A 338 4.21 -10.94 -1.58
N LEU A 339 3.31 -11.89 -1.29
CA LEU A 339 3.70 -13.20 -0.76
C LEU A 339 4.70 -13.94 -1.67
N PRO A 340 4.40 -14.23 -2.96
CA PRO A 340 5.35 -14.91 -3.84
C PRO A 340 6.60 -14.08 -4.11
N ILE A 341 6.48 -12.75 -4.27
CA ILE A 341 7.62 -11.85 -4.50
C ILE A 341 8.65 -11.95 -3.37
N TYR A 342 8.21 -11.77 -2.12
CA TYR A 342 9.13 -11.80 -0.98
C TYR A 342 9.52 -13.21 -0.54
N SER A 343 8.79 -14.22 -0.99
CA SER A 343 9.21 -15.62 -0.96
C SER A 343 10.35 -15.94 -1.94
N LEU A 344 10.72 -15.03 -2.87
CA LEU A 344 11.95 -15.13 -3.66
C LEU A 344 13.14 -14.44 -2.96
N VAL A 345 12.89 -13.29 -2.34
CA VAL A 345 13.93 -12.52 -1.62
C VAL A 345 14.47 -13.30 -0.43
N PHE A 346 13.59 -13.87 0.40
CA PHE A 346 13.98 -14.56 1.63
C PHE A 346 14.94 -15.75 1.40
N PRO A 347 14.63 -16.74 0.53
CA PRO A 347 15.56 -17.81 0.21
C PRO A 347 16.88 -17.29 -0.36
N GLY A 348 16.86 -16.25 -1.20
CA GLY A 348 18.07 -15.62 -1.72
C GLY A 348 18.97 -15.14 -0.57
N VAL A 349 18.41 -14.45 0.41
CA VAL A 349 19.14 -13.99 1.60
C VAL A 349 19.71 -15.15 2.42
N ILE A 350 18.94 -16.20 2.67
CA ILE A 350 19.42 -17.37 3.42
C ILE A 350 20.52 -18.11 2.65
N PHE A 351 20.33 -18.29 1.34
CA PHE A 351 21.29 -18.94 0.46
C PHE A 351 22.65 -18.23 0.50
N PHE A 352 22.66 -16.91 0.28
CA PHE A 352 23.90 -16.16 0.31
C PHE A 352 24.53 -16.04 1.71
N TYR A 353 23.71 -16.05 2.77
CA TYR A 353 24.25 -16.16 4.13
C TYR A 353 25.07 -17.45 4.30
N TYR A 354 24.53 -18.61 3.95
CA TYR A 354 25.26 -19.88 4.10
C TYR A 354 26.42 -20.03 3.12
N LEU A 355 26.30 -19.50 1.91
CA LEU A 355 27.40 -19.43 0.95
C LEU A 355 28.57 -18.62 1.51
N SER A 356 28.29 -17.48 2.17
CA SER A 356 29.31 -16.66 2.83
C SER A 356 30.06 -17.39 3.96
N LYS A 357 29.41 -18.42 4.55
CA LYS A 357 29.97 -19.28 5.61
C LYS A 357 30.81 -20.45 5.07
N LYS A 358 31.14 -20.48 3.77
CA LYS A 358 31.91 -21.55 3.11
C LYS A 358 31.24 -22.95 3.17
N SER A 359 29.91 -22.99 3.23
CA SER A 359 29.19 -24.26 3.01
C SER A 359 29.36 -24.69 1.55
N SER A 360 29.39 -25.99 1.26
CA SER A 360 29.34 -26.47 -0.14
C SER A 360 28.02 -26.08 -0.79
N LEU A 361 27.95 -26.05 -2.13
CA LEU A 361 26.72 -25.68 -2.84
C LEU A 361 25.52 -26.58 -2.44
N PRO A 362 25.63 -27.92 -2.39
CA PRO A 362 24.53 -28.78 -1.94
C PRO A 362 24.10 -28.47 -0.50
N GLN A 363 25.04 -28.28 0.42
CA GLN A 363 24.73 -27.93 1.81
C GLN A 363 24.03 -26.57 1.94
N THR A 364 24.43 -25.61 1.10
CA THR A 364 23.83 -24.27 1.06
C THR A 364 22.37 -24.36 0.62
N ILE A 365 22.09 -25.14 -0.43
CA ILE A 365 20.73 -25.38 -0.93
C ILE A 365 19.87 -26.02 0.17
N VAL A 366 20.33 -27.13 0.76
CA VAL A 366 19.58 -27.84 1.82
C VAL A 366 19.28 -26.93 3.00
N LYS A 367 20.27 -26.17 3.49
CA LYS A 367 20.06 -25.23 4.60
C LYS A 367 19.12 -24.09 4.23
N ALA A 368 19.21 -23.56 3.01
CA ALA A 368 18.29 -22.53 2.54
C ALA A 368 16.84 -23.05 2.51
N LEU A 369 16.62 -24.23 1.93
CA LEU A 369 15.31 -24.86 1.89
C LEU A 369 14.78 -25.18 3.30
N ALA A 370 15.63 -25.65 4.21
CA ALA A 370 15.24 -25.96 5.59
C ALA A 370 14.72 -24.75 6.38
N TRP A 371 15.14 -23.53 6.03
CA TRP A 371 14.57 -22.31 6.60
C TRP A 371 13.40 -21.77 5.79
N THR A 372 13.49 -21.81 4.47
CA THR A 372 12.47 -21.26 3.56
C THR A 372 11.15 -22.02 3.66
N ILE A 373 11.18 -23.36 3.55
CA ILE A 373 9.96 -24.17 3.50
C ILE A 373 9.10 -23.97 4.75
N PRO A 374 9.61 -24.12 6.00
CA PRO A 374 8.80 -23.87 7.18
C PRO A 374 8.36 -22.41 7.30
N THR A 375 9.17 -21.46 6.83
CA THR A 375 8.81 -20.03 6.89
C THR A 375 7.61 -19.73 5.99
N VAL A 376 7.63 -20.24 4.75
CA VAL A 376 6.53 -20.08 3.79
C VAL A 376 5.31 -20.88 4.24
N LEU A 377 5.46 -22.12 4.71
CA LEU A 377 4.34 -22.89 5.26
C LEU A 377 3.70 -22.20 6.49
N GLY A 378 4.53 -21.59 7.34
CA GLY A 378 4.06 -20.82 8.48
C GLY A 378 3.21 -19.60 8.09
N SER A 379 3.44 -18.98 6.93
CA SER A 379 2.63 -17.84 6.49
C SER A 379 1.19 -18.22 6.21
N PHE A 380 0.96 -19.44 5.72
CA PHE A 380 -0.38 -19.98 5.52
C PHE A 380 -1.11 -20.22 6.85
N ILE A 381 -0.39 -20.57 7.92
CA ILE A 381 -0.98 -20.70 9.26
C ILE A 381 -1.45 -19.33 9.76
N PHE A 382 -0.60 -18.31 9.64
CA PHE A 382 -0.93 -16.95 10.11
C PHE A 382 -2.06 -16.27 9.33
N SER A 383 -2.36 -16.74 8.12
CA SER A 383 -3.42 -16.20 7.26
C SER A 383 -4.61 -17.15 7.07
N LEU A 384 -4.68 -18.23 7.85
CA LEU A 384 -5.61 -19.33 7.63
C LEU A 384 -7.09 -18.90 7.60
N PRO A 385 -7.62 -18.08 8.55
CA PRO A 385 -9.02 -17.67 8.49
C PRO A 385 -9.40 -16.93 7.21
N PHE A 386 -8.49 -16.11 6.67
CA PHE A 386 -8.73 -15.43 5.39
C PHE A 386 -8.80 -16.44 4.25
N GLN A 387 -7.84 -17.36 4.15
CA GLN A 387 -7.80 -18.38 3.10
C GLN A 387 -9.05 -19.25 3.05
N LEU A 388 -9.64 -19.58 4.21
CA LEU A 388 -10.86 -20.38 4.28
C LEU A 388 -12.09 -19.66 3.70
N THR A 389 -12.04 -18.32 3.59
CA THR A 389 -13.15 -17.48 3.12
C THR A 389 -12.89 -16.85 1.75
N PHE A 390 -11.63 -16.64 1.38
CA PHE A 390 -11.23 -15.95 0.17
C PHE A 390 -11.36 -16.86 -1.06
N LYS A 391 -12.07 -16.40 -2.08
CA LYS A 391 -12.12 -17.04 -3.40
C LYS A 391 -11.07 -16.44 -4.31
N ASN A 392 -10.21 -17.29 -4.87
CA ASN A 392 -9.11 -16.85 -5.72
C ASN A 392 -9.62 -16.26 -7.04
N ILE A 393 -9.04 -15.13 -7.42
CA ILE A 393 -9.36 -14.35 -8.62
C ILE A 393 -8.60 -14.87 -9.85
N SER A 394 -7.45 -15.52 -9.65
CA SER A 394 -6.59 -16.00 -10.73
C SER A 394 -7.15 -17.25 -11.40
N GLN A 395 -7.07 -17.29 -12.74
CA GLN A 395 -7.44 -18.44 -13.59
C GLN A 395 -6.23 -19.29 -14.00
N GLY A 396 -5.05 -19.08 -13.40
CA GLY A 396 -3.81 -19.78 -13.73
C GLY A 396 -2.74 -18.88 -14.38
N VAL A 397 -1.73 -19.51 -14.98
CA VAL A 397 -0.58 -18.86 -15.63
C VAL A 397 -0.61 -19.17 -17.13
N SER A 398 -0.35 -18.16 -17.97
CA SER A 398 -0.27 -18.29 -19.44
C SER A 398 1.00 -17.64 -19.99
N LEU A 399 1.39 -18.01 -21.21
CA LEU A 399 2.43 -17.32 -21.98
C LEU A 399 1.87 -16.00 -22.52
N VAL A 400 2.73 -14.98 -22.65
CA VAL A 400 2.36 -13.69 -23.25
C VAL A 400 2.33 -13.77 -24.78
N ASP A 401 1.43 -13.01 -25.40
CA ASP A 401 1.39 -12.87 -26.87
C ASP A 401 2.20 -11.66 -27.37
N TYR A 402 2.49 -10.71 -26.48
CA TYR A 402 3.14 -9.45 -26.80
C TYR A 402 4.29 -9.16 -25.85
N HIS A 403 5.30 -8.45 -26.35
CA HIS A 403 6.47 -8.04 -25.61
C HIS A 403 6.64 -6.52 -25.65
N SER A 404 7.16 -5.97 -24.57
CA SER A 404 7.46 -4.54 -24.50
C SER A 404 8.59 -4.19 -25.48
N PRO A 405 8.47 -3.10 -26.26
CA PRO A 405 9.58 -2.61 -27.07
C PRO A 405 10.82 -2.32 -26.21
N ILE A 406 12.00 -2.77 -26.67
CA ILE A 406 13.27 -2.65 -25.91
C ILE A 406 13.56 -1.18 -25.54
N TRP A 407 13.28 -0.24 -26.43
CA TRP A 407 13.51 1.18 -26.17
C TRP A 407 12.58 1.73 -25.07
N MET A 408 11.35 1.23 -24.95
CA MET A 408 10.46 1.59 -23.85
C MET A 408 10.97 1.01 -22.53
N LEU A 409 11.43 -0.25 -22.53
CA LEU A 409 12.08 -0.85 -21.36
C LEU A 409 13.34 -0.08 -20.94
N ALA A 410 14.08 0.50 -21.90
CA ALA A 410 15.23 1.35 -21.59
C ALA A 410 14.82 2.68 -20.92
N VAL A 411 13.68 3.27 -21.27
CA VAL A 411 13.13 4.45 -20.57
C VAL A 411 12.67 4.07 -19.15
N LEU A 412 12.02 2.92 -19.00
CA LEU A 412 11.50 2.49 -17.70
C LEU A 412 12.61 2.03 -16.73
N TRP A 413 13.59 1.26 -17.24
CA TRP A 413 14.55 0.51 -16.43
C TRP A 413 16.02 0.82 -16.76
N GLY A 414 16.30 1.79 -17.62
CA GLY A 414 17.68 2.16 -18.01
C GLY A 414 18.53 2.63 -16.84
N LEU A 415 17.98 3.46 -15.94
CA LEU A 415 18.67 3.88 -14.72
C LEU A 415 18.98 2.67 -13.79
N PRO A 416 18.00 1.81 -13.46
CA PRO A 416 18.27 0.52 -12.80
C PRO A 416 19.33 -0.35 -13.49
N ALA A 417 19.35 -0.42 -14.83
CA ALA A 417 20.36 -1.17 -15.59
C ALA A 417 21.76 -0.59 -15.39
N ILE A 418 21.91 0.74 -15.51
CA ILE A 418 23.19 1.42 -15.25
C ILE A 418 23.68 1.15 -13.82
N MET A 419 22.79 1.24 -12.82
CA MET A 419 23.14 0.96 -11.43
C MET A 419 23.58 -0.50 -11.23
N THR A 420 22.84 -1.45 -11.80
CA THR A 420 23.14 -2.89 -11.69
C THR A 420 24.48 -3.23 -12.33
N LEU A 421 24.72 -2.78 -13.56
CA LEU A 421 25.97 -3.04 -14.29
C LEU A 421 27.17 -2.43 -13.54
N SER A 422 27.00 -1.22 -13.02
CA SER A 422 28.07 -0.53 -12.28
C SER A 422 28.39 -1.21 -10.95
N PHE A 423 27.36 -1.73 -10.28
CA PHE A 423 27.52 -2.56 -9.09
C PHE A 423 28.24 -3.87 -9.40
N ALA A 424 27.86 -4.57 -10.47
CA ALA A 424 28.51 -5.80 -10.92
C ALA A 424 30.01 -5.57 -11.21
N VAL A 425 30.36 -4.47 -11.88
CA VAL A 425 31.76 -4.08 -12.12
C VAL A 425 32.51 -3.85 -10.80
N CYS A 426 31.89 -3.24 -9.79
CA CYS A 426 32.50 -3.07 -8.47
C CYS A 426 32.77 -4.41 -7.78
N LEU A 427 31.81 -5.35 -7.83
CA LEU A 427 31.98 -6.69 -7.27
C LEU A 427 33.08 -7.49 -7.99
N LEU A 428 33.15 -7.42 -9.32
CA LEU A 428 34.18 -8.09 -10.10
C LEU A 428 35.59 -7.55 -9.78
N LYS A 429 35.73 -6.24 -9.57
CA LYS A 429 37.01 -5.63 -9.16
C LYS A 429 37.43 -6.07 -7.75
N SER A 430 36.49 -6.12 -6.80
CA SER A 430 36.74 -6.59 -5.43
C SER A 430 37.09 -8.10 -5.38
N SER A 431 36.46 -8.91 -6.24
CA SER A 431 36.81 -10.33 -6.41
C SER A 431 38.26 -10.52 -6.88
N LYS A 432 38.73 -9.68 -7.84
CA LYS A 432 40.12 -9.71 -8.30
C LYS A 432 41.13 -9.33 -7.21
N SER A 433 40.76 -8.52 -6.23
CA SER A 433 41.60 -8.22 -5.07
C SER A 433 41.53 -9.30 -3.96
N LYS A 434 40.91 -10.46 -4.23
CA LYS A 434 40.64 -11.55 -3.28
C LYS A 434 39.84 -11.11 -2.04
N GLU A 435 39.20 -9.94 -2.09
CA GLU A 435 38.30 -9.49 -1.03
C GLU A 435 36.93 -10.14 -1.23
N LYS A 436 36.40 -10.74 -0.16
CA LYS A 436 35.06 -11.34 -0.23
C LYS A 436 34.00 -10.25 -0.26
N PRO A 437 32.92 -10.41 -1.07
CA PRO A 437 31.79 -9.50 -1.00
C PRO A 437 31.21 -9.52 0.43
N SER A 438 30.92 -8.33 0.96
CA SER A 438 30.30 -8.18 2.27
C SER A 438 28.89 -8.81 2.27
N SER A 439 28.36 -9.15 3.45
CA SER A 439 26.96 -9.60 3.59
C SER A 439 25.97 -8.59 3.00
N THR A 440 26.29 -7.30 3.07
CA THR A 440 25.50 -6.23 2.46
C THR A 440 25.55 -6.28 0.92
N ASN A 441 26.73 -6.54 0.33
CA ASN A 441 26.86 -6.68 -1.12
C ASN A 441 26.05 -7.86 -1.65
N LEU A 442 26.04 -8.98 -0.92
CA LEU A 442 25.23 -10.13 -1.27
C LEU A 442 23.73 -9.82 -1.17
N PHE A 443 23.31 -9.15 -0.09
CA PHE A 443 21.91 -8.72 0.07
C PHE A 443 21.46 -7.80 -1.07
N VAL A 444 22.26 -6.79 -1.42
CA VAL A 444 21.97 -5.90 -2.55
C VAL A 444 21.95 -6.68 -3.87
N GLY A 445 22.86 -7.65 -4.06
CA GLY A 445 22.83 -8.56 -5.21
C GLY A 445 21.53 -9.35 -5.31
N VAL A 446 20.97 -9.84 -4.19
CA VAL A 446 19.65 -10.50 -4.15
C VAL A 446 18.55 -9.56 -4.61
N LEU A 447 18.52 -8.34 -4.07
CA LEU A 447 17.50 -7.35 -4.46
C LEU A 447 17.53 -7.10 -5.96
N LEU A 448 18.71 -6.86 -6.53
CA LEU A 448 18.85 -6.61 -7.97
C LEU A 448 18.45 -7.83 -8.81
N LEU A 449 18.87 -9.04 -8.40
CA LEU A 449 18.53 -10.28 -9.11
C LEU A 449 17.03 -10.54 -9.11
N VAL A 450 16.37 -10.40 -7.96
CA VAL A 450 14.92 -10.58 -7.86
C VAL A 450 14.19 -9.48 -8.63
N SER A 451 14.64 -8.21 -8.56
CA SER A 451 14.02 -7.15 -9.35
C SER A 451 14.10 -7.39 -10.86
N TRP A 452 15.24 -7.86 -11.39
CA TRP A 452 15.36 -8.19 -12.82
C TRP A 452 14.52 -9.39 -13.21
N LEU A 453 14.46 -10.42 -12.36
CA LEU A 453 13.56 -11.55 -12.56
C LEU A 453 12.11 -11.06 -12.69
N LEU A 454 11.66 -10.20 -11.78
CA LEU A 454 10.30 -9.65 -11.77
C LEU A 454 10.01 -8.70 -12.94
N ILE A 455 11.02 -8.03 -13.51
CA ILE A 455 10.87 -7.21 -14.72
C ILE A 455 10.74 -8.09 -15.97
N PHE A 456 11.52 -9.17 -16.06
CA PHE A 456 11.51 -10.05 -17.24
C PHE A 456 10.40 -11.09 -17.22
N LEU A 457 9.91 -11.48 -16.03
CA LEU A 457 8.84 -12.45 -15.91
C LEU A 457 7.55 -12.07 -16.66
N PRO A 458 7.02 -10.82 -16.58
CA PRO A 458 5.85 -10.40 -17.34
C PRO A 458 6.13 -10.22 -18.83
N GLU A 459 7.37 -10.40 -19.30
CA GLU A 459 7.70 -10.49 -20.73
C GLU A 459 7.64 -11.93 -21.25
N VAL A 460 7.38 -12.92 -20.39
CA VAL A 460 7.33 -14.34 -20.76
C VAL A 460 6.01 -14.98 -20.34
N ILE A 461 5.57 -14.72 -19.11
CA ILE A 461 4.35 -15.27 -18.54
C ILE A 461 3.50 -14.19 -17.88
N TYR A 462 2.19 -14.42 -17.81
CA TYR A 462 1.29 -13.62 -17.00
C TYR A 462 0.31 -14.49 -16.22
N ILE A 463 -0.20 -13.94 -15.11
CA ILE A 463 -1.28 -14.54 -14.35
C ILE A 463 -2.59 -14.12 -14.99
N LYS A 464 -3.37 -15.09 -15.45
CA LYS A 464 -4.65 -14.85 -16.15
C LYS A 464 -5.71 -14.36 -15.16
N ASP A 465 -6.32 -13.24 -15.48
CA ASP A 465 -7.46 -12.64 -14.79
C ASP A 465 -8.53 -12.23 -15.83
N ILE A 466 -9.47 -11.34 -15.47
CA ILE A 466 -10.58 -10.94 -16.35
C ILE A 466 -10.17 -10.03 -17.51
N TYR A 467 -8.92 -9.53 -17.55
CA TYR A 467 -8.51 -8.58 -18.57
C TYR A 467 -8.43 -9.22 -19.96
N ILE A 468 -8.95 -8.48 -20.95
CA ILE A 468 -9.03 -8.90 -22.35
C ILE A 468 -7.66 -8.84 -23.05
N HIS A 469 -7.60 -9.33 -24.28
CA HIS A 469 -6.39 -9.57 -25.06
C HIS A 469 -5.35 -8.43 -25.01
N GLU A 470 -5.77 -7.17 -25.18
CA GLU A 470 -4.86 -6.02 -25.18
C GLU A 470 -4.31 -5.66 -23.79
N TYR A 471 -4.90 -6.15 -22.70
CA TYR A 471 -4.52 -5.86 -21.32
C TYR A 471 -4.05 -7.10 -20.55
N GLN A 472 -3.83 -8.22 -21.25
CA GLN A 472 -3.67 -9.54 -20.64
C GLN A 472 -2.60 -9.61 -19.52
N ARG A 473 -1.49 -8.89 -19.68
CA ARG A 473 -0.39 -8.88 -18.71
C ARG A 473 -0.32 -7.61 -17.86
N ALA A 474 -1.30 -6.71 -17.97
CA ALA A 474 -1.28 -5.40 -17.30
C ALA A 474 -1.11 -5.53 -15.79
N ASN A 475 -1.90 -6.38 -15.14
CA ASN A 475 -1.83 -6.62 -13.69
C ASN A 475 -0.52 -7.31 -13.26
N THR A 476 -0.07 -8.31 -14.02
CA THR A 476 1.17 -9.02 -13.69
C THR A 476 2.36 -8.05 -13.78
N MET A 477 2.42 -7.26 -14.86
CA MET A 477 3.44 -6.24 -15.04
C MET A 477 3.38 -5.20 -13.92
N PHE A 478 2.20 -4.72 -13.57
CA PHE A 478 2.00 -3.76 -12.48
C PHE A 478 2.60 -4.27 -11.16
N LYS A 479 2.09 -5.41 -10.68
CA LYS A 479 2.40 -5.89 -9.32
C LYS A 479 3.87 -6.29 -9.18
N PHE A 480 4.47 -6.88 -10.22
CA PHE A 480 5.87 -7.26 -10.20
C PHE A 480 6.81 -6.06 -10.34
N THR A 481 6.55 -5.18 -11.30
CA THR A 481 7.43 -4.04 -11.55
C THR A 481 7.38 -2.99 -10.45
N TYR A 482 6.25 -2.85 -9.74
CA TYR A 482 6.12 -1.99 -8.56
C TYR A 482 7.14 -2.38 -7.48
N GLN A 483 7.22 -3.68 -7.14
CA GLN A 483 8.19 -4.16 -6.14
C GLN A 483 9.63 -4.14 -6.66
N SER A 484 9.86 -4.34 -7.97
CA SER A 484 11.18 -4.13 -8.57
C SER A 484 11.67 -2.71 -8.37
N PHE A 485 10.80 -1.71 -8.59
CA PHE A 485 11.12 -0.29 -8.37
C PHE A 485 11.49 -0.01 -6.91
N VAL A 486 10.74 -0.55 -5.95
CA VAL A 486 11.02 -0.44 -4.51
C VAL A 486 12.42 -0.99 -4.19
N MET A 487 12.73 -2.20 -4.65
CA MET A 487 14.02 -2.84 -4.38
C MET A 487 15.21 -2.10 -5.04
N PHE A 488 15.03 -1.57 -6.26
CA PHE A 488 16.08 -0.80 -6.94
C PHE A 488 16.37 0.52 -6.23
N THR A 489 15.34 1.30 -5.90
CA THR A 489 15.51 2.60 -5.24
C THR A 489 16.16 2.46 -3.86
N LEU A 490 15.86 1.38 -3.12
CA LEU A 490 16.53 1.05 -1.86
C LEU A 490 18.03 0.76 -2.03
N ALA A 491 18.41 0.07 -3.12
CA ALA A 491 19.80 -0.30 -3.38
C ALA A 491 20.65 0.86 -3.93
N THR A 492 20.06 1.78 -4.70
CA THR A 492 20.80 2.80 -5.48
C THR A 492 21.78 3.63 -4.65
N PRO A 493 21.42 4.24 -3.50
CA PRO A 493 22.37 5.06 -2.73
C PRO A 493 23.57 4.28 -2.20
N TYR A 494 23.38 3.02 -1.81
CA TYR A 494 24.47 2.16 -1.39
C TYR A 494 25.41 1.81 -2.56
N ILE A 495 24.86 1.55 -3.76
CA ILE A 495 25.64 1.32 -4.98
C ILE A 495 26.48 2.55 -5.33
N LEU A 496 25.87 3.74 -5.31
CA LEU A 496 26.58 5.02 -5.54
C LEU A 496 27.73 5.21 -4.56
N TRP A 497 27.48 4.96 -3.28
CA TRP A 497 28.51 5.05 -2.25
C TRP A 497 29.67 4.08 -2.51
N GLN A 498 29.39 2.84 -2.91
CA GLN A 498 30.44 1.87 -3.22
C GLN A 498 31.28 2.27 -4.44
N ILE A 499 30.65 2.76 -5.50
CA ILE A 499 31.36 3.23 -6.70
C ILE A 499 32.32 4.38 -6.34
N LEU A 500 31.84 5.34 -5.53
CA LEU A 500 32.64 6.47 -5.06
C LEU A 500 33.80 6.03 -4.17
N SER A 501 33.58 5.01 -3.34
CA SER A 501 34.58 4.50 -2.40
C SER A 501 35.64 3.61 -3.08
N ALA A 502 35.27 2.90 -4.14
CA ALA A 502 36.14 1.95 -4.84
C ALA A 502 37.20 2.61 -5.75
N THR A 503 37.21 3.93 -5.91
CA THR A 503 38.14 4.62 -6.83
C THR A 503 39.37 5.13 -6.06
N PRO A 504 40.59 4.59 -6.25
CA PRO A 504 41.73 4.86 -5.34
C PRO A 504 42.57 6.10 -5.66
N ARG A 505 42.68 6.54 -6.93
CA ARG A 505 43.54 7.67 -7.34
C ARG A 505 42.76 8.99 -7.49
N LYS A 506 43.31 10.13 -7.05
CA LYS A 506 42.67 11.46 -7.15
C LYS A 506 42.23 11.81 -8.58
N ILE A 507 43.07 11.59 -9.60
CA ILE A 507 42.74 11.87 -11.01
C ILE A 507 41.63 10.94 -11.54
N ARG A 508 41.64 9.65 -11.17
CA ARG A 508 40.58 8.70 -11.55
C ARG A 508 39.26 9.01 -10.85
N ARG A 509 39.31 9.51 -9.60
CA ARG A 509 38.12 10.01 -8.89
C ARG A 509 37.53 11.22 -9.61
N PHE A 510 38.36 12.13 -10.11
CA PHE A 510 37.89 13.29 -10.88
C PHE A 510 37.13 12.84 -12.15
N TRP A 511 37.73 11.98 -12.97
CA TRP A 511 37.08 11.48 -14.19
C TRP A 511 35.85 10.61 -13.93
N ALA A 512 35.88 9.75 -12.89
CA ALA A 512 34.70 8.99 -12.49
C ALA A 512 33.56 9.91 -12.02
N ARG A 513 33.88 11.02 -11.34
CA ARG A 513 32.88 12.02 -10.96
C ARG A 513 32.29 12.73 -12.19
N LEU A 514 33.14 13.17 -13.10
CA LEU A 514 32.71 13.94 -14.28
C LEU A 514 31.89 13.10 -15.28
N PHE A 515 32.37 11.90 -15.62
CA PHE A 515 31.79 11.10 -16.71
C PHE A 515 30.79 10.03 -16.28
N TYR A 516 30.64 9.78 -14.98
CA TYR A 516 29.68 8.79 -14.48
C TYR A 516 28.75 9.37 -13.43
N ILE A 517 29.29 9.98 -12.37
CA ILE A 517 28.46 10.48 -11.26
C ILE A 517 27.58 11.65 -11.69
N VAL A 518 28.13 12.64 -12.42
CA VAL A 518 27.33 13.79 -12.90
C VAL A 518 26.15 13.31 -13.75
N PRO A 519 26.34 12.48 -14.81
CA PRO A 519 25.20 11.94 -15.58
C PRO A 519 24.19 11.19 -14.72
N VAL A 520 24.65 10.29 -13.83
CA VAL A 520 23.74 9.50 -12.99
C VAL A 520 22.94 10.38 -12.03
N VAL A 521 23.58 11.35 -11.39
CA VAL A 521 22.89 12.30 -10.50
C VAL A 521 21.90 13.15 -11.28
N SER A 522 22.26 13.59 -12.49
CA SER A 522 21.32 14.29 -13.38
C SER A 522 20.10 13.43 -13.72
N LEU A 523 20.29 12.15 -14.05
CA LEU A 523 19.19 11.21 -14.29
C LEU A 523 18.30 11.02 -13.05
N LEU A 524 18.90 10.94 -11.85
CA LEU A 524 18.15 10.85 -10.60
C LEU A 524 17.35 12.13 -10.32
N ILE A 525 17.93 13.31 -10.59
CA ILE A 525 17.22 14.59 -10.46
C ILE A 525 16.03 14.65 -11.42
N ILE A 526 16.21 14.21 -12.67
CA ILE A 526 15.13 14.15 -13.65
C ILE A 526 14.04 13.17 -13.21
N ALA A 527 14.41 12.00 -12.69
CA ALA A 527 13.45 11.05 -12.11
C ALA A 527 12.68 11.65 -10.90
N ILE A 528 13.33 12.44 -10.04
CA ILE A 528 12.67 13.12 -8.93
C ILE A 528 11.74 14.25 -9.42
N SER A 529 12.08 14.91 -10.54
CA SER A 529 11.29 16.02 -11.09
C SER A 529 9.85 15.62 -11.43
N TYR A 530 9.59 14.33 -11.68
CA TYR A 530 8.24 13.79 -11.82
C TYR A 530 7.32 14.18 -10.66
N SER A 531 7.81 14.08 -9.42
CA SER A 531 7.00 14.41 -8.23
C SER A 531 6.47 15.84 -8.26
N TYR A 532 7.26 16.78 -8.78
CA TYR A 532 6.83 18.17 -8.98
C TYR A 532 5.73 18.26 -10.03
N PHE A 533 5.88 17.61 -11.20
CA PHE A 533 4.86 17.64 -12.26
C PHE A 533 3.57 16.95 -11.83
N ALA A 534 3.66 15.80 -11.18
CA ALA A 534 2.52 15.07 -10.66
C ALA A 534 1.80 15.88 -9.57
N ALA A 535 2.54 16.45 -8.61
CA ALA A 535 1.96 17.31 -7.58
C ALA A 535 1.32 18.56 -8.19
N LYS A 536 1.97 19.16 -9.19
CA LYS A 536 1.46 20.35 -9.86
C LYS A 536 0.17 20.10 -10.62
N SER A 537 0.12 18.99 -11.35
CA SER A 537 -1.04 18.61 -12.15
C SER A 537 -2.22 18.18 -11.28
N TYR A 538 -1.97 17.46 -10.18
CA TYR A 538 -3.03 16.89 -9.34
C TYR A 538 -3.52 17.82 -8.21
N TYR A 539 -2.61 18.60 -7.60
CA TYR A 539 -2.90 19.40 -6.40
C TYR A 539 -2.83 20.92 -6.63
N LEU A 540 -1.84 21.44 -7.38
CA LEU A 540 -1.49 22.88 -7.37
C LEU A 540 -2.40 23.80 -8.20
N GLY A 541 -3.55 23.32 -8.68
CA GLY A 541 -4.62 24.18 -9.23
C GLY A 541 -5.59 24.75 -8.17
N ASN A 542 -5.52 24.26 -6.92
CA ASN A 542 -6.57 24.42 -5.93
C ASN A 542 -6.22 25.35 -4.77
N THR A 543 -7.25 25.96 -4.18
CA THR A 543 -7.20 26.54 -2.83
C THR A 543 -7.14 25.41 -1.80
N TYR A 544 -6.53 25.63 -0.63
CA TYR A 544 -6.53 24.62 0.44
C TYR A 544 -7.97 24.39 0.98
N TYR A 545 -8.45 23.14 0.93
CA TYR A 545 -9.81 22.76 1.32
C TYR A 545 -9.88 22.05 2.69
N GLY A 546 -8.74 21.70 3.26
CA GLY A 546 -8.62 20.90 4.48
C GLY A 546 -8.75 19.39 4.23
N LEU A 547 -8.74 18.57 5.28
CA LEU A 547 -8.59 17.11 5.17
C LEU A 547 -9.88 16.30 4.97
N ASP A 548 -11.06 16.90 5.17
CA ASP A 548 -12.33 16.18 5.07
C ASP A 548 -12.65 15.81 3.62
N GLY A 549 -12.54 14.53 3.31
CA GLY A 549 -12.72 14.01 1.96
C GLY A 549 -14.17 13.91 1.49
N THR A 550 -15.16 14.29 2.31
CA THR A 550 -16.58 14.23 1.97
C THR A 550 -17.14 15.54 1.40
N LYS A 551 -16.35 16.63 1.43
CA LYS A 551 -16.81 17.97 1.02
C LYS A 551 -17.26 18.05 -0.43
N TRP A 552 -16.64 17.31 -1.34
CA TRP A 552 -17.09 17.26 -2.73
C TRP A 552 -18.50 16.69 -2.83
N LEU A 553 -18.86 15.69 -2.02
CA LEU A 553 -20.18 15.07 -2.04
C LEU A 553 -21.23 16.08 -1.59
N GLN A 554 -20.95 16.84 -0.53
CA GLN A 554 -21.79 17.94 -0.08
C GLN A 554 -22.01 19.00 -1.16
N LYS A 555 -20.97 19.30 -1.95
CA LYS A 555 -21.02 20.31 -3.02
C LYS A 555 -21.75 19.81 -4.27
N THR A 556 -21.48 18.58 -4.72
CA THR A 556 -21.97 18.04 -5.99
C THR A 556 -23.33 17.36 -5.84
N TYR A 557 -23.56 16.63 -4.74
CA TYR A 557 -24.77 15.84 -4.48
C TYR A 557 -25.26 16.07 -3.03
N PRO A 558 -25.76 17.28 -2.70
CA PRO A 558 -26.11 17.63 -1.32
C PRO A 558 -27.26 16.79 -0.73
N GLY A 559 -28.14 16.24 -1.57
CA GLY A 559 -29.21 15.33 -1.13
C GLY A 559 -28.63 13.99 -0.66
N GLU A 560 -27.75 13.42 -1.47
CA GLU A 560 -27.02 12.18 -1.20
C GLU A 560 -26.09 12.33 0.01
N PHE A 561 -25.41 13.47 0.16
CA PHE A 561 -24.60 13.77 1.35
C PHE A 561 -25.44 13.70 2.65
N HIS A 562 -26.59 14.38 2.68
CA HIS A 562 -27.46 14.35 3.85
C HIS A 562 -28.11 12.97 4.07
N ALA A 563 -28.45 12.26 2.98
CA ALA A 563 -28.95 10.89 3.03
C ALA A 563 -27.92 9.93 3.65
N ALA A 564 -26.65 9.98 3.21
CA ALA A 564 -25.56 9.20 3.78
C ALA A 564 -25.33 9.54 5.25
N LYS A 565 -25.38 10.82 5.63
CA LYS A 565 -25.26 11.24 7.04
C LYS A 565 -26.40 10.69 7.90
N TRP A 566 -27.63 10.68 7.39
CA TRP A 566 -28.78 10.10 8.09
C TRP A 566 -28.64 8.59 8.25
N LEU A 567 -28.31 7.88 7.16
CA LEU A 567 -28.09 6.43 7.17
C LEU A 567 -26.92 6.02 8.08
N ASN A 568 -25.91 6.88 8.21
CA ASN A 568 -24.76 6.59 9.06
C ASN A 568 -25.12 6.45 10.55
N ASN A 569 -26.20 7.09 10.99
CA ASN A 569 -26.68 7.01 12.37
C ASN A 569 -27.46 5.71 12.67
N LEU A 570 -27.69 4.85 11.68
CA LEU A 570 -28.33 3.56 11.91
C LEU A 570 -27.37 2.62 12.68
N PRO A 571 -27.85 1.96 13.75
CA PRO A 571 -27.02 1.09 14.58
C PRO A 571 -26.68 -0.25 13.88
N ASP A 572 -27.57 -0.72 13.02
CA ASP A 572 -27.40 -1.97 12.26
C ASP A 572 -26.69 -1.72 10.92
N GLN A 573 -26.44 -2.79 10.17
CA GLN A 573 -25.93 -2.77 8.80
C GLN A 573 -27.00 -3.24 7.78
N PRO A 574 -28.15 -2.55 7.67
CA PRO A 574 -29.24 -2.95 6.78
C PRO A 574 -28.89 -2.80 5.30
N ALA A 575 -29.50 -3.62 4.44
CA ALA A 575 -29.38 -3.47 3.00
C ALA A 575 -30.12 -2.21 2.50
N VAL A 576 -29.40 -1.40 1.73
CA VAL A 576 -29.85 -0.14 1.12
C VAL A 576 -29.74 -0.27 -0.39
N LEU A 577 -30.88 -0.19 -1.09
CA LEU A 577 -30.91 -0.18 -2.55
C LEU A 577 -30.46 1.18 -3.09
N GLN A 578 -29.52 1.15 -4.04
CA GLN A 578 -28.99 2.28 -4.81
C GLN A 578 -28.81 1.87 -6.27
N ALA A 579 -28.68 2.84 -7.16
CA ALA A 579 -28.31 2.58 -8.54
C ALA A 579 -26.86 2.05 -8.63
N ALA A 580 -26.71 0.83 -9.18
CA ALA A 580 -25.41 0.21 -9.44
C ALA A 580 -24.65 0.96 -10.55
N GLY A 581 -23.33 1.07 -10.47
CA GLY A 581 -22.49 1.75 -11.45
C GLY A 581 -21.53 0.89 -12.26
N ASP A 582 -20.90 1.53 -13.25
CA ASP A 582 -19.63 1.06 -13.81
C ASP A 582 -18.46 1.57 -12.94
N SER A 583 -17.29 0.93 -13.08
CA SER A 583 -16.08 1.36 -12.38
C SER A 583 -15.79 2.85 -12.56
N TYR A 584 -15.35 3.51 -11.49
CA TYR A 584 -14.92 4.91 -11.49
C TYR A 584 -16.04 5.94 -11.73
N THR A 585 -17.30 5.53 -11.55
CA THR A 585 -18.48 6.42 -11.58
C THR A 585 -18.92 6.80 -10.16
N ASP A 586 -19.70 7.87 -9.99
CA ASP A 586 -20.20 8.28 -8.66
C ASP A 586 -21.39 7.44 -8.16
N TYR A 587 -21.82 6.42 -8.90
CA TYR A 587 -22.85 5.47 -8.45
C TYR A 587 -22.39 4.70 -7.20
N ASP A 588 -23.35 4.18 -6.44
CA ASP A 588 -23.13 3.46 -5.17
C ASP A 588 -22.45 4.29 -4.05
N VAL A 589 -22.47 5.62 -4.17
CA VAL A 589 -21.83 6.53 -3.23
C VAL A 589 -22.32 6.38 -1.79
N ILE A 590 -23.61 6.13 -1.56
CA ILE A 590 -24.11 5.99 -0.19
C ILE A 590 -23.54 4.72 0.43
N SER A 591 -23.43 3.61 -0.30
CA SER A 591 -22.81 2.38 0.20
C SER A 591 -21.34 2.61 0.57
N SER A 592 -20.58 3.29 -0.29
CA SER A 592 -19.17 3.62 -0.04
C SER A 592 -18.98 4.53 1.18
N TYR A 593 -19.87 5.51 1.36
CA TYR A 593 -19.75 6.53 2.42
C TYR A 593 -20.37 6.10 3.75
N THR A 594 -21.15 5.03 3.75
CA THR A 594 -21.77 4.51 4.96
C THR A 594 -21.24 3.14 5.37
N GLY A 595 -20.71 2.34 4.44
CA GLY A 595 -20.41 0.93 4.68
C GLY A 595 -21.67 0.05 4.73
N LEU A 596 -22.84 0.59 4.38
CA LEU A 596 -24.07 -0.19 4.27
C LEU A 596 -24.10 -0.97 2.95
N PRO A 597 -24.57 -2.23 2.97
CA PRO A 597 -24.61 -3.09 1.79
C PRO A 597 -25.70 -2.68 0.80
N THR A 598 -25.38 -2.64 -0.50
CA THR A 598 -26.34 -2.62 -1.61
C THR A 598 -26.38 -3.97 -2.33
N VAL A 599 -27.35 -4.15 -3.23
CA VAL A 599 -27.53 -5.39 -4.00
C VAL A 599 -26.30 -5.68 -4.86
N GLN A 600 -25.84 -4.67 -5.60
CA GLN A 600 -24.73 -4.70 -6.53
C GLN A 600 -24.11 -3.30 -6.59
N GLY A 601 -22.81 -3.20 -6.39
CA GLY A 601 -22.03 -1.98 -6.64
C GLY A 601 -21.38 -2.00 -8.03
N TRP A 602 -20.15 -1.49 -8.13
CA TRP A 602 -19.43 -1.46 -9.40
C TRP A 602 -19.25 -2.85 -10.03
N LEU A 603 -19.87 -3.04 -11.20
CA LEU A 603 -20.03 -4.36 -11.81
C LEU A 603 -18.70 -5.06 -12.12
N VAL A 604 -17.76 -4.35 -12.75
CA VAL A 604 -16.46 -4.93 -13.16
C VAL A 604 -15.60 -5.32 -11.94
N HIS A 605 -15.70 -4.56 -10.84
CA HIS A 605 -14.97 -4.86 -9.61
C HIS A 605 -15.51 -6.12 -8.93
N GLU A 606 -16.84 -6.21 -8.78
CA GLU A 606 -17.46 -7.43 -8.25
C GLU A 606 -17.21 -8.63 -9.18
N TRP A 607 -17.27 -8.45 -10.50
CA TRP A 607 -16.88 -9.50 -11.44
C TRP A 607 -15.45 -9.99 -11.18
N LEU A 608 -14.48 -9.08 -11.11
CA LEU A 608 -13.09 -9.43 -10.82
C LEU A 608 -12.99 -10.23 -9.52
N TRP A 609 -13.61 -9.74 -8.44
CA TRP A 609 -13.49 -10.38 -7.13
C TRP A 609 -14.23 -11.70 -7.03
N ARG A 610 -15.40 -11.84 -7.66
CA ARG A 610 -16.16 -13.10 -7.60
C ARG A 610 -15.65 -14.15 -8.58
N GLY A 611 -14.81 -13.78 -9.54
CA GLY A 611 -14.18 -14.69 -10.51
C GLY A 611 -15.10 -15.12 -11.66
N SER A 612 -16.37 -14.69 -11.67
CA SER A 612 -17.33 -14.89 -12.77
C SER A 612 -18.26 -13.68 -12.90
N TYR A 613 -18.71 -13.42 -14.14
CA TYR A 613 -19.66 -12.37 -14.46
C TYR A 613 -21.11 -12.75 -14.08
N ASP A 614 -21.42 -14.05 -13.97
CA ASP A 614 -22.80 -14.55 -13.94
C ASP A 614 -23.63 -13.94 -12.79
N GLU A 615 -23.10 -13.99 -11.57
CA GLU A 615 -23.84 -13.49 -10.40
C GLU A 615 -23.80 -11.94 -10.30
N PRO A 616 -22.65 -11.26 -10.45
CA PRO A 616 -22.62 -9.78 -10.48
C PRO A 616 -23.50 -9.19 -11.59
N GLY A 617 -23.46 -9.77 -12.79
CA GLY A 617 -24.30 -9.35 -13.93
C GLY A 617 -25.79 -9.53 -13.63
N LYS A 618 -26.19 -10.69 -13.11
CA LYS A 618 -27.57 -10.94 -12.68
C LYS A 618 -28.05 -9.95 -11.62
N ARG A 619 -27.21 -9.64 -10.63
CA ARG A 619 -27.56 -8.67 -9.57
C ARG A 619 -27.68 -7.26 -10.12
N ALA A 620 -26.84 -6.86 -11.08
CA ALA A 620 -26.98 -5.58 -11.77
C ALA A 620 -28.33 -5.49 -12.51
N THR A 621 -28.75 -6.55 -13.20
CA THR A 621 -30.07 -6.64 -13.84
C THR A 621 -31.21 -6.60 -12.81
N ASP A 622 -31.06 -7.24 -11.66
CA ASP A 622 -32.06 -7.18 -10.59
C ASP A 622 -32.20 -5.75 -10.02
N VAL A 623 -31.10 -5.01 -9.87
CA VAL A 623 -31.13 -3.58 -9.47
C VAL A 623 -31.88 -2.74 -10.50
N GLU A 624 -31.57 -2.90 -11.79
CA GLU A 624 -32.29 -2.23 -12.86
C GLU A 624 -33.79 -2.58 -12.83
N THR A 625 -34.13 -3.85 -12.63
CA THR A 625 -35.51 -4.32 -12.54
C THR A 625 -36.26 -3.71 -11.35
N LEU A 626 -35.60 -3.59 -10.18
CA LEU A 626 -36.17 -2.94 -8.99
C LEU A 626 -36.59 -1.49 -9.29
N TYR A 627 -35.76 -0.72 -10.01
CA TYR A 627 -36.07 0.67 -10.36
C TYR A 627 -37.05 0.81 -11.53
N THR A 628 -37.02 -0.08 -12.52
CA THR A 628 -37.75 0.11 -13.79
C THR A 628 -39.05 -0.68 -13.91
N SER A 629 -39.21 -1.80 -13.19
CA SER A 629 -40.35 -2.69 -13.37
C SER A 629 -41.67 -2.03 -12.95
N ALA A 630 -42.69 -2.09 -13.80
CA ALA A 630 -44.04 -1.66 -13.48
C ALA A 630 -44.83 -2.70 -12.68
N ASN A 631 -44.35 -3.94 -12.56
CA ASN A 631 -45.05 -5.03 -11.86
C ASN A 631 -44.72 -5.02 -10.35
N PRO A 632 -45.70 -4.76 -9.47
CA PRO A 632 -45.43 -4.70 -8.03
C PRO A 632 -45.00 -6.03 -7.42
N LYS A 633 -45.45 -7.17 -7.97
CA LYS A 633 -45.06 -8.51 -7.49
C LYS A 633 -43.58 -8.80 -7.73
N THR A 634 -43.08 -8.44 -8.92
CA THR A 634 -41.64 -8.57 -9.25
C THR A 634 -40.79 -7.69 -8.34
N THR A 635 -41.21 -6.43 -8.14
CA THR A 635 -40.49 -5.51 -7.23
C THR A 635 -40.47 -6.04 -5.80
N ARG A 636 -41.62 -6.48 -5.26
CA ARG A 636 -41.71 -7.08 -3.92
C ARG A 636 -40.80 -8.29 -3.76
N SER A 637 -40.83 -9.23 -4.71
CA SER A 637 -40.01 -10.45 -4.65
C SER A 637 -38.52 -10.14 -4.59
N LEU A 638 -38.05 -9.13 -5.36
CA LEU A 638 -36.64 -8.71 -5.33
C LEU A 638 -36.29 -7.96 -4.04
N LEU A 639 -37.19 -7.13 -3.50
CA LEU A 639 -37.00 -6.47 -2.20
C LEU A 639 -36.81 -7.51 -1.08
N GLU A 640 -37.64 -8.55 -1.05
CA GLU A 640 -37.55 -9.67 -0.10
C GLU A 640 -36.29 -10.51 -0.33
N LYS A 641 -35.99 -10.88 -1.58
CA LYS A 641 -34.80 -11.69 -1.95
C LYS A 641 -33.50 -11.12 -1.41
N TYR A 642 -33.34 -9.80 -1.46
CA TYR A 642 -32.13 -9.11 -0.99
C TYR A 642 -32.26 -8.51 0.42
N ALA A 643 -33.39 -8.73 1.09
CA ALA A 643 -33.70 -8.17 2.41
C ALA A 643 -33.50 -6.64 2.48
N ILE A 644 -33.92 -5.94 1.42
CA ILE A 644 -33.77 -4.48 1.28
C ILE A 644 -34.67 -3.78 2.31
N LYS A 645 -34.06 -3.06 3.25
CA LYS A 645 -34.82 -2.27 4.25
C LYS A 645 -35.00 -0.82 3.84
N TYR A 646 -34.07 -0.28 3.07
CA TYR A 646 -34.11 1.11 2.62
C TYR A 646 -33.90 1.21 1.11
N VAL A 647 -34.65 2.10 0.46
CA VAL A 647 -34.47 2.42 -0.96
C VAL A 647 -34.14 3.90 -1.10
N VAL A 648 -33.04 4.22 -1.77
CA VAL A 648 -32.67 5.59 -2.10
C VAL A 648 -33.26 5.96 -3.46
N VAL A 649 -33.86 7.14 -3.55
CA VAL A 649 -34.28 7.75 -4.82
C VAL A 649 -33.70 9.16 -4.86
N GLY A 650 -32.47 9.27 -5.35
CA GLY A 650 -31.70 10.50 -5.47
C GLY A 650 -31.55 11.01 -6.89
N ASN A 651 -30.57 11.89 -7.09
CA ASN A 651 -30.19 12.42 -8.40
C ASN A 651 -29.56 11.32 -9.27
N LEU A 652 -28.69 10.49 -8.69
CA LEU A 652 -28.03 9.39 -9.40
C LEU A 652 -29.04 8.35 -9.91
N GLU A 653 -29.99 7.93 -9.07
CA GLU A 653 -31.06 7.02 -9.50
C GLU A 653 -31.92 7.60 -10.62
N LYS A 654 -32.31 8.88 -10.51
CA LYS A 654 -33.12 9.55 -11.55
C LYS A 654 -32.35 9.77 -12.85
N GLN A 655 -31.04 10.02 -12.77
CA GLN A 655 -30.17 10.14 -13.94
C GLN A 655 -30.06 8.80 -14.67
N LYS A 656 -29.86 7.70 -13.95
CA LYS A 656 -29.76 6.37 -14.54
C LYS A 656 -31.10 5.83 -15.04
N TYR A 657 -32.19 6.15 -14.33
CA TYR A 657 -33.55 5.69 -14.64
C TYR A 657 -34.52 6.87 -14.83
N PRO A 658 -34.52 7.55 -16.00
CA PRO A 658 -35.30 8.79 -16.21
C PRO A 658 -36.83 8.62 -16.09
N LYS A 659 -37.34 7.39 -16.24
CA LYS A 659 -38.77 7.05 -16.10
C LYS A 659 -39.17 6.68 -14.66
N LEU A 660 -38.23 6.73 -13.70
CA LEU A 660 -38.48 6.41 -12.31
C LEU A 660 -39.46 7.42 -11.68
N ASN A 661 -40.61 6.93 -11.24
CA ASN A 661 -41.61 7.68 -10.48
C ASN A 661 -41.57 7.30 -8.99
N ASP A 662 -42.50 7.83 -8.20
CA ASP A 662 -42.62 7.55 -6.76
C ASP A 662 -43.19 6.14 -6.44
N LYS A 663 -42.83 5.11 -7.23
CA LYS A 663 -43.37 3.74 -7.09
C LYS A 663 -43.09 3.10 -5.72
N PHE A 664 -42.01 3.51 -5.05
CA PHE A 664 -41.61 2.93 -3.77
C PHE A 664 -42.52 3.34 -2.60
N ALA A 665 -43.37 4.37 -2.77
CA ALA A 665 -44.43 4.70 -1.82
C ALA A 665 -45.46 3.54 -1.65
N ASN A 666 -45.57 2.64 -2.63
CA ASN A 666 -46.45 1.47 -2.54
C ASN A 666 -45.88 0.34 -1.65
N PHE A 667 -44.61 0.40 -1.27
CA PHE A 667 -43.92 -0.65 -0.52
C PHE A 667 -43.39 -0.17 0.84
N GLY A 668 -43.51 1.13 1.14
CA GLY A 668 -42.87 1.73 2.30
C GLY A 668 -43.17 3.20 2.47
N THR A 669 -42.60 3.77 3.51
CA THR A 669 -42.82 5.18 3.90
C THR A 669 -41.54 5.98 3.74
N VAL A 670 -41.66 7.24 3.31
CA VAL A 670 -40.53 8.17 3.27
C VAL A 670 -40.09 8.49 4.69
N VAL A 671 -38.85 8.17 5.03
CA VAL A 671 -38.24 8.43 6.37
C VAL A 671 -37.19 9.53 6.34
N PHE A 672 -36.77 9.95 5.15
CA PHE A 672 -35.84 11.04 4.94
C PHE A 672 -36.11 11.71 3.58
N SER A 673 -35.99 13.03 3.52
CA SER A 673 -36.08 13.81 2.30
C SER A 673 -35.18 15.05 2.39
N SER A 674 -34.34 15.27 1.38
CA SER A 674 -33.48 16.46 1.25
C SER A 674 -33.06 16.65 -0.20
N ASN A 675 -33.14 17.86 -0.74
CA ASN A 675 -32.63 18.23 -2.08
C ASN A 675 -32.96 17.18 -3.17
N ASN A 676 -34.25 16.87 -3.34
CA ASN A 676 -34.77 15.88 -4.31
C ASN A 676 -34.34 14.42 -4.09
N THR A 677 -33.61 14.12 -3.01
CA THR A 677 -33.28 12.76 -2.57
C THR A 677 -34.26 12.33 -1.49
N LYS A 678 -34.89 11.17 -1.69
CA LYS A 678 -35.78 10.52 -0.70
C LYS A 678 -35.22 9.17 -0.30
N ILE A 679 -35.43 8.78 0.96
CA ILE A 679 -35.21 7.40 1.43
C ILE A 679 -36.55 6.82 1.86
N TYR A 680 -36.88 5.67 1.30
CA TYR A 680 -38.06 4.88 1.67
C TYR A 680 -37.62 3.78 2.63
N LYS A 681 -38.28 3.68 3.78
CA LYS A 681 -38.20 2.50 4.64
C LYS A 681 -39.25 1.51 4.18
N ILE A 682 -38.80 0.34 3.75
CA ILE A 682 -39.65 -0.71 3.20
C ILE A 682 -40.35 -1.44 4.36
N ASN A 683 -41.67 -1.58 4.25
CA ASN A 683 -42.55 -2.25 5.20
C ASN A 683 -43.16 -3.47 4.50
N LEU A 684 -42.36 -4.52 4.33
CA LEU A 684 -42.77 -5.77 3.69
C LEU A 684 -42.87 -6.91 4.69
#